data_AF-A0A9P4V676-F1
#
_entry.id   AF-A0A9P4V676-F1
#
_cell.length_a   1.000
_cell.length_b   1.000
_cell.length_c   1.000
_cell.angle_alpha   90.00
_cell.angle_beta   90.00
_cell.angle_gamma   90.00
#
_symmetry.space_group_name_H-M   'P 1'
#
loop_
_entity.id
_entity.type
_entity.pdbx_description
1 polymer ?
#
loop_
_entity_poly.entity_id
_entity_poly.type
_entity_poly.pdbx_seq_one_letter_code
_entity_poly.pdbx_strand_id
1 'polypeptide(L)'
;MDDDTSQRDFHHPFQPYDIQRQFMNAVYDCLEEGKVGIFESPTGTGKSLSLICGSLTWLRHHKRRLYDQGLASVDADGDEPAWIVEHARQQKKEEALRRRRELESRIAKIKASEQRMKARYTSGQAHSKRQKVSDARADHVDETRFILVDYDSDDGDDSATRASTFDASGLSAETKAMMQQFGYAANTKDESEEEQLDELKIFFCSRTHSQLSQFAHELGRVRMPPSLPLEGDSDNDDALVEDVKYVTLGSRKTLCINPSVSKLGSATAINERCHELQQPGTLPESKCPYVPSKETQVLVNEFRDHALARVRDIEELGTLGRKLGMCPYYASRRAIVSLPYPLLLQKSARDALGLSLKEHVVIIDEAHNLMDAITGTYSVAVTLPQMQEARMQLTVYLQKFRNKLKGKNRVYVAQTMRILDSIISYLQAKSTDPEARDGVVNLSDLMLGKGVDQINLFKLNAYLNKSRLARKVDGYTNFAREQATPDTKKDKNSLQKDIPRQSVPVLMHIQGFLLTLMNPSTEGRFFFAKEDQGDVVLSYLLLDPTYHFKDVIQEARAVVLAGGTMSPMADYEQHLLSYLHASKIMTLSCGHVTPPSNLLAVPVTRSLEGREFDFTYGKRGSDTATDDLGNAIVNFIQHIPDGVVIFFPSYSYLDQCVTAWKQSKAPGLSSVWESFLRFKAVFLEQRSQNSAQGSVGSREVAANSVLSAYSNAIASGSGRGALLFAVIGGTLSEGINFSDALGRGVVVVGLPFPNQHSAEWKARMEYISRKAALAGQDGKNAARDYYENTCMRSVNQCVGRAIRHKADYAAILMLDRRYGTPRIQSKLPGWIRSSLVKTAGVQEVDKRLDDFFTAR
;
A
#
# COMPACT_ATOMS: atom_id res chain seq x y z
N MET A 1 21.39 -4.71 -37.46
CA MET A 1 21.27 -3.24 -37.35
C MET A 1 20.27 -2.86 -38.40
N ASP A 2 18.99 -2.92 -38.05
CA ASP A 2 17.91 -2.43 -38.91
C ASP A 2 17.30 -1.21 -38.22
N ASP A 3 17.11 -0.19 -39.05
CA ASP A 3 16.80 1.19 -38.77
C ASP A 3 15.29 1.37 -38.52
N ASP A 4 14.81 1.00 -37.32
CA ASP A 4 13.39 1.10 -36.96
C ASP A 4 13.14 1.90 -35.67
N THR A 5 13.69 3.11 -35.59
CA THR A 5 13.09 4.16 -34.75
C THR A 5 11.99 4.87 -35.53
N SER A 6 11.05 4.11 -36.11
CA SER A 6 9.74 4.66 -36.42
C SER A 6 9.12 5.13 -35.10
N GLN A 7 8.64 6.37 -35.08
CA GLN A 7 8.13 6.99 -33.86
C GLN A 7 6.88 6.21 -33.40
N ARG A 8 7.03 5.35 -32.39
CA ARG A 8 5.92 4.52 -31.86
C ARG A 8 4.77 5.44 -31.43
N ASP A 9 3.57 5.16 -31.93
CA ASP A 9 2.35 5.82 -31.44
C ASP A 9 1.87 5.10 -30.17
N PHE A 10 1.87 5.83 -29.05
CA PHE A 10 1.42 5.33 -27.75
C PHE A 10 -0.06 5.63 -27.49
N HIS A 11 -0.77 6.23 -28.46
CA HIS A 11 -2.18 6.63 -28.36
C HIS A 11 -2.47 7.46 -27.10
N HIS A 12 -1.52 8.32 -26.75
CA HIS A 12 -1.66 9.20 -25.61
C HIS A 12 -2.83 10.17 -25.85
N PRO A 13 -3.78 10.33 -24.91
CA PRO A 13 -5.02 11.08 -25.15
C PRO A 13 -4.80 12.60 -25.30
N PHE A 14 -3.57 13.06 -25.09
CA PHE A 14 -3.11 14.43 -25.30
C PHE A 14 -1.81 14.39 -26.11
N GLN A 15 -1.38 15.51 -26.68
CA GLN A 15 -0.06 15.59 -27.31
C GLN A 15 1.03 15.37 -26.25
N PRO A 16 1.82 14.27 -26.33
CA PRO A 16 2.78 13.95 -25.30
C PRO A 16 4.03 14.83 -25.42
N TYR A 17 4.55 15.30 -24.27
CA TYR A 17 5.84 15.97 -24.16
C TYR A 17 6.98 15.00 -24.53
N ASP A 18 8.14 15.52 -24.94
CA ASP A 18 9.29 14.69 -25.29
C ASP A 18 9.73 13.78 -24.14
N ILE A 19 9.71 14.30 -22.90
CA ILE A 19 10.02 13.49 -21.71
C ILE A 19 9.01 12.36 -21.47
N GLN A 20 7.73 12.56 -21.85
CA GLN A 20 6.70 11.51 -21.74
C GLN A 20 6.93 10.45 -22.81
N ARG A 21 7.32 10.84 -24.02
CA ARG A 21 7.70 9.90 -25.09
C ARG A 21 8.92 9.07 -24.70
N GLN A 22 9.94 9.68 -24.11
CA GLN A 22 11.12 8.97 -23.58
C GLN A 22 10.71 7.96 -22.51
N PHE A 23 9.87 8.39 -21.57
CA PHE A 23 9.35 7.52 -20.50
C PHE A 23 8.55 6.33 -21.06
N MET A 24 7.62 6.58 -22.01
CA MET A 24 6.81 5.53 -22.62
C MET A 24 7.64 4.52 -23.41
N ASN A 25 8.67 4.98 -24.14
CA ASN A 25 9.60 4.09 -24.84
C ASN A 25 10.38 3.21 -23.87
N ALA A 26 10.96 3.78 -22.81
CA ALA A 26 11.70 3.00 -21.81
C ALA A 26 10.81 1.96 -21.11
N VAL A 27 9.56 2.31 -20.79
CA VAL A 27 8.58 1.35 -20.27
C VAL A 27 8.35 0.22 -21.28
N TYR A 28 8.06 0.56 -22.53
CA TYR A 28 7.83 -0.43 -23.59
C TYR A 28 9.02 -1.39 -23.75
N ASP A 29 10.24 -0.85 -23.85
CA ASP A 29 11.46 -1.63 -24.08
C ASP A 29 11.80 -2.50 -22.85
N CYS A 30 11.63 -1.97 -21.63
CA CYS A 30 11.81 -2.75 -20.40
C CYS A 30 10.82 -3.93 -20.30
N LEU A 31 9.57 -3.70 -20.67
CA LEU A 31 8.58 -4.77 -20.74
C LEU A 31 8.97 -5.76 -21.83
N GLU A 32 9.32 -5.30 -23.02
CA GLU A 32 9.68 -6.19 -24.13
C GLU A 32 10.86 -7.10 -23.79
N GLU A 33 11.90 -6.57 -23.16
CA GLU A 33 13.11 -7.30 -22.77
C GLU A 33 12.96 -8.15 -21.50
N GLY A 34 11.83 -8.07 -20.78
CA GLY A 34 11.63 -8.82 -19.53
C GLY A 34 12.55 -8.38 -18.38
N LYS A 35 12.82 -7.07 -18.30
CA LYS A 35 13.77 -6.48 -17.33
C LYS A 35 13.07 -5.92 -16.09
N VAL A 36 13.88 -5.53 -15.11
CA VAL A 36 13.45 -4.71 -13.96
C VAL A 36 13.76 -3.25 -14.24
N GLY A 37 12.72 -2.43 -14.40
CA GLY A 37 12.85 -0.99 -14.68
C GLY A 37 12.77 -0.16 -13.42
N ILE A 38 13.69 0.79 -13.22
CA ILE A 38 13.63 1.81 -12.16
C ILE A 38 13.51 3.18 -12.84
N PHE A 39 12.30 3.73 -12.83
CA PHE A 39 11.99 4.95 -13.57
C PHE A 39 11.57 6.08 -12.64
N GLU A 40 12.22 7.23 -12.81
CA GLU A 40 11.88 8.49 -12.17
C GLU A 40 11.19 9.40 -13.18
N SER A 41 9.97 9.81 -12.86
CA SER A 41 9.24 10.82 -13.61
C SER A 41 8.70 11.83 -12.60
N PRO A 42 9.19 13.09 -12.58
CA PRO A 42 8.77 14.08 -11.61
C PRO A 42 7.25 14.26 -11.55
N THR A 43 6.76 14.78 -10.44
CA THR A 43 5.35 15.14 -10.27
C THR A 43 4.89 16.11 -11.36
N GLY A 44 3.63 15.99 -11.78
CA GLY A 44 3.06 16.89 -12.80
C GLY A 44 3.45 16.61 -14.25
N THR A 45 4.31 15.62 -14.49
CA THR A 45 4.72 15.20 -15.85
C THR A 45 3.76 14.21 -16.51
N GLY A 46 2.64 13.85 -15.89
CA GLY A 46 1.70 12.85 -16.41
C GLY A 46 2.21 11.40 -16.36
N LYS A 47 2.98 11.07 -15.32
CA LYS A 47 3.59 9.74 -15.08
C LYS A 47 2.58 8.60 -15.21
N SER A 48 1.48 8.65 -14.47
CA SER A 48 0.50 7.54 -14.42
C SER A 48 -0.14 7.30 -15.80
N LEU A 49 -0.51 8.36 -16.52
CA LEU A 49 -0.99 8.26 -17.89
C LEU A 49 0.08 7.73 -18.87
N SER A 50 1.33 8.16 -18.73
CA SER A 50 2.45 7.67 -19.55
C SER A 50 2.73 6.19 -19.28
N LEU A 51 2.70 5.75 -18.01
CA LEU A 51 2.78 4.33 -17.62
C LEU A 51 1.67 3.52 -18.28
N ILE A 52 0.43 4.00 -18.23
CA ILE A 52 -0.72 3.34 -18.84
C ILE A 52 -0.52 3.19 -20.35
N CYS A 53 -0.23 4.29 -21.05
CA CYS A 53 -0.09 4.30 -22.50
C CYS A 53 1.07 3.39 -22.97
N GLY A 54 2.25 3.51 -22.35
CA GLY A 54 3.40 2.66 -22.67
C GLY A 54 3.11 1.18 -22.45
N SER A 55 2.51 0.83 -21.32
CA SER A 55 2.26 -0.57 -20.95
C SER A 55 1.12 -1.22 -21.74
N LEU A 56 0.04 -0.47 -22.02
CA LEU A 56 -1.06 -0.96 -22.85
C LEU A 56 -0.65 -1.11 -24.31
N THR A 57 0.17 -0.18 -24.84
CA THR A 57 0.69 -0.27 -26.21
C THR A 57 1.52 -1.54 -26.35
N TRP A 58 2.43 -1.78 -25.39
CA TRP A 58 3.20 -3.02 -25.32
C TRP A 58 2.29 -4.26 -25.26
N LEU A 59 1.27 -4.27 -24.38
CA LEU A 59 0.36 -5.41 -24.26
C LEU A 59 -0.38 -5.70 -25.58
N ARG A 60 -0.84 -4.66 -26.28
CA ARG A 60 -1.52 -4.79 -27.58
C ARG A 60 -0.58 -5.36 -28.64
N HIS A 61 0.62 -4.81 -28.76
CA HIS A 61 1.64 -5.29 -29.71
C HIS A 61 2.09 -6.72 -29.40
N HIS A 62 2.29 -7.03 -28.11
CA HIS A 62 2.69 -8.36 -27.68
C HIS A 62 1.62 -9.41 -27.98
N LYS A 63 0.33 -9.10 -27.71
CA LYS A 63 -0.79 -9.96 -28.09
C LYS A 63 -0.87 -10.18 -29.60
N ARG A 64 -0.68 -9.13 -30.40
CA ARG A 64 -0.64 -9.21 -31.86
C ARG A 64 0.47 -10.15 -32.33
N ARG A 65 1.68 -9.98 -31.81
CA ARG A 65 2.82 -10.83 -32.16
C ARG A 65 2.63 -12.29 -31.73
N LEU A 66 2.10 -12.55 -30.54
CA LEU A 66 1.79 -13.92 -30.09
C LEU A 66 0.75 -14.58 -31.00
N TYR A 67 -0.24 -13.81 -31.45
CA TYR A 67 -1.21 -14.28 -32.42
C TYR A 67 -0.56 -14.60 -33.77
N ASP A 68 0.29 -13.71 -34.29
CA ASP A 68 1.01 -13.92 -35.54
C ASP A 68 1.98 -15.12 -35.46
N GLN A 69 2.67 -15.30 -34.33
CA GLN A 69 3.51 -16.47 -34.05
C GLN A 69 2.70 -17.76 -33.94
N GLY A 70 1.54 -17.72 -33.28
CA GLY A 70 0.64 -18.88 -33.18
C GLY A 70 -0.03 -19.25 -34.51
N LEU A 71 -0.09 -18.33 -35.47
CA LEU A 71 -0.43 -18.60 -36.86
C LEU A 71 0.76 -19.20 -37.61
N ALA A 72 1.96 -18.64 -37.44
CA ALA A 72 3.18 -19.13 -38.09
C ALA A 72 3.63 -20.51 -37.60
N SER A 73 3.30 -20.92 -36.37
CA SER A 73 3.60 -22.26 -35.87
C SER A 73 2.83 -23.37 -36.60
N VAL A 74 1.70 -23.03 -37.25
CA VAL A 74 0.95 -23.96 -38.12
C VAL A 74 1.75 -24.27 -39.38
N ASP A 75 2.65 -23.37 -39.79
CA ASP A 75 3.51 -23.53 -40.97
C ASP A 75 4.73 -24.46 -40.71
N ALA A 76 4.96 -24.91 -39.47
CA ALA A 76 6.18 -25.64 -39.06
C ALA A 76 6.06 -27.17 -39.03
N ASP A 77 4.84 -27.73 -39.13
CA ASP A 77 4.62 -29.18 -39.25
C ASP A 77 4.83 -29.61 -40.72
N GLY A 78 6.09 -29.81 -41.09
CA GLY A 78 6.61 -29.83 -42.46
C GLY A 78 6.19 -30.95 -43.43
N ASP A 79 5.14 -31.72 -43.16
CA ASP A 79 4.67 -32.83 -44.01
C ASP A 79 3.27 -32.60 -44.63
N GLU A 80 2.61 -31.48 -44.35
CA GLU A 80 1.24 -31.21 -44.85
C GLU A 80 1.22 -30.33 -46.14
N PRO A 81 0.33 -30.62 -47.12
CA PRO A 81 0.15 -29.78 -48.30
C PRO A 81 -0.22 -28.32 -47.97
N ALA A 82 0.28 -27.36 -48.77
CA ALA A 82 0.09 -25.92 -48.56
C ALA A 82 -1.39 -25.48 -48.36
N TRP A 83 -2.34 -26.13 -49.02
CA TRP A 83 -3.77 -25.82 -48.89
C TRP A 83 -4.37 -26.27 -47.54
N ILE A 84 -3.81 -27.29 -46.89
CA ILE A 84 -4.23 -27.77 -45.57
C ILE A 84 -3.72 -26.81 -44.49
N VAL A 85 -2.45 -26.42 -44.59
CA VAL A 85 -1.82 -25.43 -43.69
C VAL A 85 -2.55 -24.09 -43.78
N GLU A 86 -2.86 -23.62 -44.99
CA GLU A 86 -3.61 -22.38 -45.21
C GLU A 86 -5.06 -22.46 -44.69
N HIS A 87 -5.75 -23.59 -44.89
CA HIS A 87 -7.08 -23.82 -44.34
C HIS A 87 -7.07 -23.90 -42.80
N ALA A 88 -6.10 -24.59 -42.18
CA ALA A 88 -5.93 -24.67 -40.73
C ALA A 88 -5.63 -23.29 -40.12
N ARG A 89 -4.79 -22.49 -40.79
CA ARG A 89 -4.51 -21.09 -40.43
C ARG A 89 -5.77 -20.23 -40.49
N GLN A 90 -6.57 -20.39 -41.54
CA GLN A 90 -7.81 -19.64 -41.73
C GLN A 90 -8.88 -20.06 -40.71
N GLN A 91 -9.01 -21.34 -40.41
CA GLN A 91 -9.93 -21.88 -39.41
C GLN A 91 -9.59 -21.38 -38.00
N LYS A 92 -8.31 -21.42 -37.61
CA LYS A 92 -7.83 -20.91 -36.31
C LYS A 92 -8.03 -19.38 -36.19
N LYS A 93 -7.80 -18.64 -37.28
CA LYS A 93 -8.06 -17.20 -37.36
C LYS A 93 -9.55 -16.88 -37.21
N GLU A 94 -10.41 -17.59 -37.91
CA GLU A 94 -11.87 -17.40 -37.87
C GLU A 94 -12.46 -17.80 -36.51
N GLU A 95 -11.99 -18.88 -35.90
CA GLU A 95 -12.41 -19.30 -34.56
C GLU A 95 -12.03 -18.28 -33.48
N ALA A 96 -10.79 -17.77 -33.51
CA ALA A 96 -10.34 -16.73 -32.58
C ALA A 96 -11.16 -15.43 -32.72
N LEU A 97 -11.45 -15.01 -33.96
CA LEU A 97 -12.31 -13.86 -34.25
C LEU A 97 -13.75 -14.10 -33.80
N ARG A 98 -14.29 -15.30 -34.00
CA ARG A 98 -15.65 -15.66 -33.59
C ARG A 98 -15.80 -15.64 -32.06
N ARG A 99 -14.93 -16.32 -31.31
CA ARG A 99 -14.94 -16.33 -29.83
C ARG A 99 -14.88 -14.91 -29.27
N ARG A 100 -14.10 -14.04 -29.91
CA ARG A 100 -13.95 -12.64 -29.52
C ARG A 100 -15.18 -11.80 -29.84
N ARG A 101 -15.75 -11.90 -31.05
CA ARG A 101 -17.01 -11.22 -31.42
C ARG A 101 -18.16 -11.63 -30.50
N GLU A 102 -18.23 -12.91 -30.12
CA GLU A 102 -19.24 -13.39 -29.18
C GLU A 102 -19.09 -12.76 -27.79
N LEU A 103 -17.86 -12.64 -27.27
CA LEU A 103 -17.58 -11.97 -26.00
C LEU A 103 -17.89 -10.46 -26.07
N GLU A 104 -17.45 -9.78 -27.12
CA GLU A 104 -17.67 -8.34 -27.32
C GLU A 104 -19.17 -8.03 -27.51
N SER A 105 -19.92 -8.87 -28.22
CA SER A 105 -21.38 -8.74 -28.36
C SER A 105 -22.11 -8.88 -27.02
N ARG A 106 -21.69 -9.84 -26.16
CA ARG A 106 -22.25 -9.98 -24.80
C ARG A 106 -21.98 -8.72 -23.97
N ILE A 107 -20.74 -8.22 -23.99
CA ILE A 107 -20.36 -6.99 -23.29
C ILE A 107 -21.14 -5.78 -23.81
N ALA A 108 -21.28 -5.62 -25.14
CA ALA A 108 -22.01 -4.52 -25.76
C ALA A 108 -23.51 -4.51 -25.38
N LYS A 109 -24.16 -5.69 -25.37
CA LYS A 109 -25.55 -5.84 -24.89
C LYS A 109 -25.69 -5.38 -23.44
N ILE A 110 -24.74 -5.75 -22.59
CA ILE A 110 -24.69 -5.33 -21.17
C ILE A 110 -24.55 -3.80 -21.06
N LYS A 111 -23.64 -3.18 -21.80
CA LYS A 111 -23.47 -1.72 -21.81
C LYS A 111 -24.74 -1.00 -22.24
N ALA A 112 -25.39 -1.48 -23.30
CA ALA A 112 -26.63 -0.88 -23.80
C ALA A 112 -27.76 -0.98 -22.75
N SER A 113 -27.85 -2.09 -22.02
CA SER A 113 -28.79 -2.25 -20.90
C SER A 113 -28.49 -1.28 -19.75
N GLU A 114 -27.22 -1.14 -19.36
CA GLU A 114 -26.78 -0.22 -18.28
C GLU A 114 -27.01 1.26 -18.66
N GLN A 115 -26.73 1.65 -19.91
CA GLN A 115 -26.99 2.99 -20.42
C GLN A 115 -28.49 3.30 -20.47
N ARG A 116 -29.33 2.37 -20.92
CA ARG A 116 -30.80 2.51 -20.90
C ARG A 116 -31.33 2.66 -19.47
N MET A 117 -30.79 1.91 -18.51
CA MET A 117 -31.14 2.07 -17.09
C MET A 117 -30.69 3.41 -16.52
N LYS A 118 -29.49 3.88 -16.86
CA LYS A 118 -28.96 5.18 -16.41
C LYS A 118 -29.78 6.34 -16.99
N ALA A 119 -30.14 6.29 -18.27
CA ALA A 119 -30.99 7.29 -18.92
C ALA A 119 -32.38 7.37 -18.29
N ARG A 120 -32.99 6.21 -17.97
CA ARG A 120 -34.28 6.13 -17.25
C ARG A 120 -34.21 6.70 -15.82
N TYR A 121 -33.06 6.55 -15.16
CA TYR A 121 -32.84 7.10 -13.83
C TYR A 121 -32.67 8.63 -13.88
N THR A 122 -31.93 9.16 -14.84
CA THR A 122 -31.75 10.60 -15.05
C THR A 122 -33.04 11.29 -15.50
N SER A 123 -33.96 10.57 -16.15
CA SER A 123 -35.29 11.07 -16.55
C SER A 123 -36.37 11.00 -15.45
N GLY A 124 -36.01 10.71 -14.20
CA GLY A 124 -36.89 10.91 -13.04
C GLY A 124 -38.07 9.94 -12.88
N GLN A 125 -38.08 8.76 -13.54
CA GLN A 125 -39.15 7.78 -13.33
C GLN A 125 -38.86 6.88 -12.10
N ALA A 126 -39.82 6.88 -11.17
CA ALA A 126 -39.71 6.30 -9.83
C ALA A 126 -39.53 4.77 -9.79
N HIS A 127 -38.75 4.30 -8.82
CA HIS A 127 -38.62 2.87 -8.52
C HIS A 127 -39.73 2.36 -7.58
N SER A 128 -40.23 1.18 -7.91
CA SER A 128 -41.06 0.30 -7.09
C SER A 128 -40.38 -0.07 -5.75
N LYS A 129 -41.22 -0.24 -4.72
CA LYS A 129 -40.91 -0.39 -3.29
C LYS A 129 -39.91 -1.52 -2.99
N ARG A 130 -38.85 -1.21 -2.24
CA ARG A 130 -38.03 -2.19 -1.51
C ARG A 130 -38.86 -2.80 -0.37
N GLN A 131 -38.99 -4.11 -0.38
CA GLN A 131 -39.54 -4.88 0.74
C GLN A 131 -38.55 -4.83 1.92
N LYS A 132 -39.07 -4.46 3.09
CA LYS A 132 -38.34 -4.32 4.34
C LYS A 132 -38.35 -5.68 5.05
N VAL A 133 -37.18 -6.31 5.19
CA VAL A 133 -37.02 -7.49 6.05
C VAL A 133 -36.78 -7.00 7.48
N SER A 134 -37.69 -7.37 8.38
CA SER A 134 -37.54 -7.21 9.83
C SER A 134 -36.65 -8.31 10.37
N ASP A 135 -35.62 -7.96 11.14
CA ASP A 135 -34.81 -8.93 11.85
C ASP A 135 -34.79 -8.59 13.34
N ALA A 136 -35.31 -9.52 14.14
CA ALA A 136 -35.28 -9.49 15.59
C ALA A 136 -35.35 -10.94 16.08
N ARG A 137 -34.22 -11.48 16.51
CA ARG A 137 -34.11 -12.49 17.58
C ARG A 137 -32.66 -12.61 18.05
N ALA A 138 -32.51 -12.76 19.36
CA ALA A 138 -31.23 -12.93 20.03
C ALA A 138 -30.86 -14.41 20.03
N ASP A 139 -29.70 -14.75 19.46
CA ASP A 139 -29.15 -16.11 19.46
C ASP A 139 -28.58 -16.47 20.84
N HIS A 140 -29.02 -17.60 21.38
CA HIS A 140 -28.32 -18.28 22.47
C HIS A 140 -27.04 -18.91 21.92
N VAL A 141 -25.90 -18.51 22.48
CA VAL A 141 -24.57 -18.99 22.08
C VAL A 141 -24.18 -20.23 22.90
N ASP A 142 -23.95 -21.36 22.22
CA ASP A 142 -23.46 -22.60 22.84
C ASP A 142 -21.93 -22.56 23.10
N GLU A 143 -21.50 -22.95 24.31
CA GLU A 143 -20.11 -22.94 24.78
C GLU A 143 -19.22 -23.96 24.04
N THR A 144 -19.80 -24.96 23.37
CA THR A 144 -19.07 -26.00 22.62
C THR A 144 -18.23 -25.43 21.46
N ARG A 145 -18.61 -24.27 20.90
CA ARG A 145 -17.91 -23.62 19.78
C ARG A 145 -16.47 -23.19 20.08
N PHE A 146 -16.11 -23.07 21.36
CA PHE A 146 -14.80 -22.58 21.80
C PHE A 146 -13.78 -23.70 22.07
N ILE A 147 -14.17 -24.98 21.93
CA ILE A 147 -13.29 -26.12 22.17
C ILE A 147 -12.35 -26.31 20.96
N LEU A 148 -11.06 -26.53 21.22
CA LEU A 148 -10.06 -26.81 20.17
C LEU A 148 -10.34 -28.17 19.52
N VAL A 149 -10.24 -28.21 18.18
CA VAL A 149 -10.25 -29.48 17.44
C VAL A 149 -8.92 -30.18 17.72
N ASP A 150 -8.94 -31.50 17.64
CA ASP A 150 -7.76 -32.32 17.88
C ASP A 150 -6.66 -32.03 16.84
N TYR A 151 -5.43 -31.86 17.31
CA TYR A 151 -4.26 -31.64 16.48
C TYR A 151 -3.23 -32.74 16.71
N ASP A 152 -2.90 -33.48 15.65
CA ASP A 152 -1.82 -34.47 15.64
C ASP A 152 -0.64 -33.96 14.81
N SER A 153 0.55 -33.96 15.41
CA SER A 153 1.78 -33.39 14.83
C SER A 153 2.65 -34.40 14.09
N ASP A 154 2.22 -35.66 14.04
CA ASP A 154 2.97 -36.77 13.45
C ASP A 154 2.52 -37.08 12.01
N ASP A 155 1.45 -36.42 11.54
CA ASP A 155 1.08 -36.40 10.13
C ASP A 155 1.93 -35.33 9.42
N GLY A 156 2.91 -35.79 8.64
CA GLY A 156 3.59 -34.98 7.64
C GLY A 156 2.58 -34.39 6.62
N ASP A 157 3.06 -33.47 5.80
CA ASP A 157 2.29 -32.63 4.87
C ASP A 157 1.53 -33.39 3.74
N ASP A 158 1.36 -34.70 3.85
CA ASP A 158 0.80 -35.60 2.82
C ASP A 158 -0.55 -36.25 3.19
N SER A 159 -1.19 -35.86 4.30
CA SER A 159 -2.47 -36.47 4.75
C SER A 159 -3.67 -35.52 4.60
N ALA A 160 -3.83 -34.91 3.43
CA ALA A 160 -5.12 -34.31 3.03
C ALA A 160 -6.11 -35.33 2.42
N THR A 161 -5.78 -36.63 2.41
CA THR A 161 -6.52 -37.63 1.62
C THR A 161 -7.05 -38.85 2.37
N ARG A 162 -7.04 -38.90 3.71
CA ARG A 162 -7.56 -40.08 4.46
C ARG A 162 -8.62 -39.80 5.52
N ALA A 163 -9.56 -38.91 5.20
CA ALA A 163 -10.84 -38.85 5.88
C ALA A 163 -11.99 -38.53 4.92
N SER A 164 -12.16 -39.34 3.88
CA SER A 164 -13.43 -39.47 3.14
C SER A 164 -13.38 -40.73 2.28
N THR A 165 -13.99 -41.82 2.74
CA THR A 165 -14.22 -43.03 1.91
C THR A 165 -15.31 -42.83 0.85
N PHE A 166 -15.69 -41.59 0.58
CA PHE A 166 -16.60 -41.19 -0.48
C PHE A 166 -16.09 -39.88 -1.09
N ASP A 167 -15.94 -39.85 -2.40
CA ASP A 167 -15.66 -38.63 -3.14
C ASP A 167 -16.93 -37.76 -3.26
N ALA A 168 -16.78 -36.54 -3.79
CA ALA A 168 -17.87 -35.57 -3.97
C ALA A 168 -18.98 -36.03 -4.95
N SER A 169 -18.89 -37.24 -5.51
CA SER A 169 -19.92 -37.89 -6.31
C SER A 169 -20.66 -39.03 -5.58
N GLY A 170 -20.23 -39.41 -4.37
CA GLY A 170 -20.89 -40.43 -3.56
C GLY A 170 -20.74 -41.87 -4.06
N LEU A 171 -19.75 -42.16 -4.92
CA LEU A 171 -19.55 -43.50 -5.51
C LEU A 171 -18.25 -44.15 -4.99
N SER A 172 -18.28 -45.47 -4.79
CA SER A 172 -17.08 -46.22 -4.36
C SER A 172 -16.07 -46.38 -5.48
N ALA A 173 -14.79 -46.57 -5.13
CA ALA A 173 -13.71 -46.78 -6.09
C ALA A 173 -13.94 -48.01 -6.97
N GLU A 174 -14.55 -49.08 -6.44
CA GLU A 174 -14.92 -50.26 -7.23
C GLU A 174 -16.04 -49.95 -8.24
N THR A 175 -16.98 -49.08 -7.89
CA THR A 175 -18.09 -48.68 -8.79
C THR A 175 -17.57 -47.89 -9.99
N LYS A 176 -16.56 -47.03 -9.80
CA LYS A 176 -15.91 -46.29 -10.90
C LYS A 176 -15.09 -47.19 -11.82
N ALA A 177 -14.36 -48.16 -11.25
CA ALA A 177 -13.63 -49.15 -12.04
C ALA A 177 -14.58 -49.99 -12.91
N MET A 178 -15.73 -50.38 -12.35
CA MET A 178 -16.77 -51.11 -13.07
C MET A 178 -17.41 -50.26 -14.19
N MET A 179 -17.71 -48.97 -13.95
CA MET A 179 -18.26 -48.08 -14.97
C MET A 179 -17.30 -47.82 -16.14
N GLN A 180 -15.99 -47.75 -15.87
CA GLN A 180 -14.96 -47.68 -16.91
C GLN A 180 -14.88 -48.98 -17.73
N GLN A 181 -15.06 -50.13 -17.09
CA GLN A 181 -15.06 -51.44 -17.75
C GLN A 181 -16.25 -51.63 -18.71
N PHE A 182 -17.38 -50.98 -18.43
CA PHE A 182 -18.59 -50.99 -19.27
C PHE A 182 -18.70 -49.81 -20.25
N GLY A 183 -17.62 -49.02 -20.44
CA GLY A 183 -17.57 -47.98 -21.46
C GLY A 183 -18.33 -46.69 -21.14
N TYR A 184 -18.82 -46.50 -19.90
CA TYR A 184 -19.37 -45.24 -19.44
C TYR A 184 -18.26 -44.32 -18.95
N ALA A 185 -17.54 -43.69 -19.88
CA ALA A 185 -16.62 -42.61 -19.56
C ALA A 185 -17.44 -41.39 -19.10
N ALA A 186 -17.50 -41.15 -17.79
CA ALA A 186 -17.88 -39.86 -17.26
C ALA A 186 -16.77 -38.86 -17.63
N ASN A 187 -16.87 -38.25 -18.81
CA ASN A 187 -16.25 -36.97 -19.10
C ASN A 187 -16.93 -35.92 -18.21
N THR A 188 -16.60 -35.94 -16.92
CA THR A 188 -16.67 -34.76 -16.05
C THR A 188 -15.26 -34.20 -15.95
N LYS A 189 -14.65 -33.88 -17.10
CA LYS A 189 -14.01 -32.59 -17.16
C LYS A 189 -15.16 -31.61 -17.15
N ASP A 190 -15.23 -30.82 -16.10
CA ASP A 190 -16.11 -29.65 -16.06
C ASP A 190 -15.81 -28.86 -17.35
N GLU A 191 -16.71 -28.93 -18.36
CA GLU A 191 -16.63 -28.09 -19.57
C GLU A 191 -16.76 -26.59 -19.22
N SER A 192 -16.89 -26.26 -17.94
CA SER A 192 -16.80 -24.90 -17.39
C SER A 192 -15.40 -24.50 -16.89
N GLU A 193 -14.45 -25.45 -16.78
CA GLU A 193 -13.08 -25.22 -16.28
C GLU A 193 -11.99 -25.21 -17.39
N GLU A 194 -12.31 -25.58 -18.63
CA GLU A 194 -11.37 -25.45 -19.76
C GLU A 194 -11.64 -24.16 -20.58
N GLU A 195 -10.55 -23.44 -20.86
CA GLU A 195 -10.43 -22.21 -21.67
C GLU A 195 -10.58 -20.84 -20.96
N GLN A 196 -9.87 -20.63 -19.85
CA GLN A 196 -9.09 -19.39 -19.78
C GLN A 196 -7.64 -19.77 -20.07
N LEU A 197 -7.21 -19.65 -21.34
CA LEU A 197 -5.79 -19.46 -21.63
C LEU A 197 -5.32 -18.36 -20.67
N ASP A 198 -4.28 -18.65 -19.88
CA ASP A 198 -3.75 -17.73 -18.86
C ASP A 198 -3.09 -16.54 -19.58
N GLU A 199 -3.95 -15.67 -20.11
CA GLU A 199 -3.58 -14.58 -20.99
C GLU A 199 -2.72 -13.60 -20.19
N LEU A 200 -1.68 -13.07 -20.82
CA LEU A 200 -0.76 -12.15 -20.18
C LEU A 200 -1.51 -10.94 -19.61
N LYS A 201 -1.36 -10.71 -18.30
CA LYS A 201 -1.97 -9.61 -17.55
C LYS A 201 -0.91 -8.61 -17.08
N ILE A 202 -1.36 -7.37 -16.85
CA ILE A 202 -0.57 -6.33 -16.19
C ILE A 202 -1.17 -6.10 -14.81
N PHE A 203 -0.36 -6.28 -13.76
CA PHE A 203 -0.71 -5.96 -12.39
C PHE A 203 -0.21 -4.56 -12.04
N PHE A 204 -1.13 -3.61 -11.84
CA PHE A 204 -0.78 -2.28 -11.38
C PHE A 204 -0.86 -2.17 -9.85
N CYS A 205 0.19 -1.67 -9.21
CA CYS A 205 0.28 -1.61 -7.77
C CYS A 205 0.56 -0.20 -7.28
N SER A 206 -0.19 0.25 -6.27
CA SER A 206 -0.03 1.59 -5.70
C SER A 206 -0.14 1.56 -4.17
N ARG A 207 0.37 2.61 -3.52
CA ARG A 207 0.40 2.72 -2.04
C ARG A 207 -0.99 2.83 -1.42
N THR A 208 -1.91 3.63 -2.00
CA THR A 208 -3.23 3.91 -1.40
C THR A 208 -4.40 3.56 -2.32
N HIS A 209 -5.58 3.33 -1.72
CA HIS A 209 -6.83 3.13 -2.47
C HIS A 209 -7.22 4.36 -3.31
N SER A 210 -6.96 5.57 -2.83
CA SER A 210 -7.25 6.81 -3.59
C SER A 210 -6.43 6.90 -4.87
N GLN A 211 -5.16 6.47 -4.87
CA GLN A 211 -4.32 6.42 -6.06
C GLN A 211 -4.83 5.37 -7.07
N LEU A 212 -5.29 4.21 -6.60
CA LEU A 212 -5.91 3.21 -7.48
C LEU A 212 -7.19 3.73 -8.12
N SER A 213 -8.02 4.47 -7.37
CA SER A 213 -9.20 5.14 -7.94
C SER A 213 -8.80 6.18 -8.99
N GLN A 214 -7.76 6.98 -8.74
CA GLN A 214 -7.24 7.93 -9.74
C GLN A 214 -6.76 7.20 -11.00
N PHE A 215 -6.01 6.11 -10.84
CA PHE A 215 -5.55 5.27 -11.94
C PHE A 215 -6.71 4.75 -12.79
N ALA A 216 -7.79 4.25 -12.17
CA ALA A 216 -8.98 3.80 -12.88
C ALA A 216 -9.61 4.92 -13.74
N HIS A 217 -9.67 6.14 -13.22
CA HIS A 217 -10.18 7.29 -13.97
C HIS A 217 -9.28 7.69 -15.15
N GLU A 218 -7.96 7.63 -14.97
CA GLU A 218 -6.99 7.91 -16.05
C GLU A 218 -7.03 6.83 -17.13
N LEU A 219 -7.14 5.56 -16.74
CA LEU A 219 -7.27 4.42 -17.65
C LEU A 219 -8.51 4.57 -18.55
N GLY A 220 -9.63 5.04 -17.99
CA GLY A 220 -10.86 5.29 -18.75
C GLY A 220 -10.75 6.38 -19.82
N ARG A 221 -9.68 7.20 -19.82
CA ARG A 221 -9.44 8.23 -20.85
C ARG A 221 -8.67 7.71 -22.06
N VAL A 222 -7.96 6.60 -21.91
CA VAL A 222 -7.10 6.03 -22.96
C VAL A 222 -7.92 5.16 -23.89
N ARG A 223 -7.78 5.38 -25.20
CA ARG A 223 -8.41 4.55 -26.24
C ARG A 223 -7.32 3.93 -27.09
N MET A 224 -7.25 2.60 -27.08
CA MET A 224 -6.24 1.84 -27.81
C MET A 224 -6.88 1.17 -29.02
N PRO A 225 -6.13 0.99 -30.12
CA PRO A 225 -6.59 0.15 -31.21
C PRO A 225 -6.74 -1.31 -30.75
N PRO A 226 -7.54 -2.11 -31.48
CA PRO A 226 -7.69 -3.53 -31.20
C PRO A 226 -6.35 -4.26 -31.35
N SER A 227 -6.13 -5.28 -30.50
CA SER A 227 -4.92 -6.12 -30.55
C SER A 227 -4.80 -7.00 -31.81
N LEU A 228 -5.87 -7.16 -32.59
CA LEU A 228 -5.89 -7.95 -33.83
C LEU A 228 -6.34 -7.07 -35.01
N PRO A 229 -5.65 -7.12 -36.16
CA PRO A 229 -6.09 -6.39 -37.35
C PRO A 229 -7.37 -7.00 -37.94
N LEU A 230 -8.35 -6.15 -38.22
CA LEU A 230 -9.47 -6.47 -39.09
C LEU A 230 -9.02 -6.23 -40.52
N GLU A 231 -8.84 -7.29 -41.31
CA GLU A 231 -8.71 -7.14 -42.76
C GLU A 231 -10.06 -7.47 -43.41
N GLY A 232 -10.54 -6.51 -44.18
CA GLY A 232 -11.76 -6.55 -44.97
C GLY A 232 -12.14 -5.13 -45.37
N ASP A 233 -11.76 -4.74 -46.59
CA ASP A 233 -12.30 -3.56 -47.30
C ASP A 233 -13.81 -3.73 -47.50
N SER A 234 -14.59 -3.52 -46.45
CA SER A 234 -16.01 -3.25 -46.54
C SER A 234 -16.27 -1.98 -45.76
N ASP A 235 -16.80 -0.97 -46.44
CA ASP A 235 -17.29 0.33 -45.95
C ASP A 235 -18.42 0.22 -44.90
N ASN A 236 -18.44 -0.82 -44.07
CA ASN A 236 -19.33 -0.96 -42.93
C ASN A 236 -18.56 -0.61 -41.65
N ASP A 237 -18.93 0.54 -41.09
CA ASP A 237 -18.49 1.20 -39.86
C ASP A 237 -18.61 0.37 -38.55
N ASP A 238 -18.70 -0.96 -38.60
CA ASP A 238 -18.65 -1.83 -37.41
C ASP A 238 -17.20 -2.19 -37.05
N ALA A 239 -16.37 -1.16 -36.80
CA ALA A 239 -15.04 -1.35 -36.26
C ALA A 239 -15.14 -2.04 -34.88
N LEU A 240 -14.60 -3.26 -34.73
CA LEU A 240 -14.57 -3.95 -33.44
C LEU A 240 -13.74 -3.10 -32.45
N VAL A 241 -14.40 -2.47 -31.48
CA VAL A 241 -13.74 -1.70 -30.44
C VAL A 241 -13.33 -2.65 -29.31
N GLU A 242 -12.02 -2.88 -29.14
CA GLU A 242 -11.52 -3.64 -28.01
C GLU A 242 -11.34 -2.74 -26.78
N ASP A 243 -12.34 -2.75 -25.90
CA ASP A 243 -12.24 -2.05 -24.62
C ASP A 243 -11.17 -2.66 -23.70
N VAL A 244 -10.61 -1.81 -22.85
CA VAL A 244 -9.69 -2.23 -21.79
C VAL A 244 -10.48 -2.92 -20.68
N LYS A 245 -10.15 -4.20 -20.45
CA LYS A 245 -10.69 -5.02 -19.36
C LYS A 245 -9.94 -4.69 -18.06
N TYR A 246 -10.63 -4.20 -17.04
CA TYR A 246 -10.02 -3.72 -15.79
C TYR A 246 -10.86 -4.07 -14.55
N VAL A 247 -10.21 -4.55 -13.49
CA VAL A 247 -10.86 -4.86 -12.20
C VAL A 247 -9.94 -4.55 -11.02
N THR A 248 -10.36 -3.61 -10.16
CA THR A 248 -9.62 -3.26 -8.94
C THR A 248 -9.84 -4.28 -7.82
N LEU A 249 -8.75 -4.78 -7.22
CA LEU A 249 -8.80 -5.60 -6.02
C LEU A 249 -8.87 -4.76 -4.74
N GLY A 250 -9.82 -5.14 -3.90
CA GLY A 250 -10.10 -4.49 -2.62
C GLY A 250 -9.92 -5.39 -1.42
N SER A 251 -9.74 -4.79 -0.24
CA SER A 251 -9.84 -5.53 1.01
C SER A 251 -11.30 -5.87 1.32
N ARG A 252 -11.53 -6.84 2.22
CA ARG A 252 -12.90 -7.15 2.69
C ARG A 252 -13.55 -5.93 3.37
N LYS A 253 -12.76 -5.02 3.95
CA LYS A 253 -13.27 -3.80 4.57
C LYS A 253 -14.00 -2.89 3.58
N THR A 254 -13.52 -2.80 2.34
CA THR A 254 -14.10 -1.93 1.31
C THR A 254 -15.18 -2.62 0.49
N LEU A 255 -15.02 -3.91 0.19
CA LEU A 255 -15.92 -4.65 -0.69
C LEU A 255 -17.05 -5.44 0.01
N CYS A 256 -17.06 -5.54 1.34
CA CYS A 256 -18.10 -6.28 2.04
C CYS A 256 -19.45 -5.56 1.99
N ILE A 257 -20.48 -6.26 1.51
CA ILE A 257 -21.85 -5.76 1.42
C ILE A 257 -22.77 -6.28 2.53
N ASN A 258 -22.31 -7.24 3.35
CA ASN A 258 -23.10 -7.82 4.43
C ASN A 258 -23.19 -6.84 5.62
N PRO A 259 -24.38 -6.32 5.98
CA PRO A 259 -24.53 -5.30 7.02
C PRO A 259 -24.05 -5.73 8.41
N SER A 260 -24.06 -7.02 8.73
CA SER A 260 -23.57 -7.52 10.03
C SER A 260 -22.04 -7.55 10.12
N VAL A 261 -21.37 -7.60 8.97
CA VAL A 261 -19.91 -7.64 8.87
C VAL A 261 -19.35 -6.26 8.56
N SER A 262 -19.97 -5.49 7.66
CA SER A 262 -19.47 -4.19 7.20
C SER A 262 -19.48 -3.12 8.29
N LYS A 263 -20.30 -3.28 9.34
CA LYS A 263 -20.37 -2.36 10.48
C LYS A 263 -19.18 -2.51 11.44
N LEU A 264 -18.36 -3.55 11.30
CA LEU A 264 -17.19 -3.75 12.15
C LEU A 264 -16.10 -2.72 11.76
N GLY A 265 -15.59 -1.93 12.70
CA GLY A 265 -14.63 -0.86 12.40
C GLY A 265 -13.23 -1.32 11.99
N SER A 266 -12.85 -2.53 12.40
CA SER A 266 -11.51 -3.12 12.19
C SER A 266 -11.48 -4.10 11.02
N ALA A 267 -10.46 -3.99 10.16
CA ALA A 267 -10.26 -4.89 9.02
C ALA A 267 -10.06 -6.35 9.44
N THR A 268 -9.37 -6.58 10.57
CA THR A 268 -9.16 -7.93 11.11
C THR A 268 -10.47 -8.53 11.60
N ALA A 269 -11.29 -7.76 12.33
CA ALA A 269 -12.61 -8.20 12.78
C ALA A 269 -13.54 -8.53 11.59
N ILE A 270 -13.49 -7.74 10.52
CA ILE A 270 -14.22 -8.02 9.27
C ILE A 270 -13.76 -9.34 8.65
N ASN A 271 -12.44 -9.54 8.52
CA ASN A 271 -11.89 -10.78 7.96
C ASN A 271 -12.31 -11.99 8.79
N GLU A 272 -12.20 -11.90 10.11
CA GLU A 272 -12.59 -12.95 11.03
C GLU A 272 -14.07 -13.26 10.89
N ARG A 273 -14.97 -12.29 11.08
CA ARG A 273 -16.41 -12.52 10.99
C ARG A 273 -16.80 -13.09 9.62
N CYS A 274 -16.20 -12.61 8.54
CA CYS A 274 -16.42 -13.15 7.19
C CYS A 274 -16.01 -14.63 7.07
N HIS A 275 -14.89 -15.03 7.67
CA HIS A 275 -14.47 -16.43 7.72
C HIS A 275 -15.35 -17.29 8.65
N GLU A 276 -15.90 -16.71 9.71
CA GLU A 276 -16.82 -17.37 10.65
C GLU A 276 -18.10 -17.83 9.96
N LEU A 277 -18.67 -16.94 9.13
CA LEU A 277 -19.88 -17.21 8.36
C LEU A 277 -19.67 -18.23 7.21
N GLN A 278 -18.43 -18.68 6.99
CA GLN A 278 -18.06 -19.64 5.94
C GLN A 278 -17.61 -20.99 6.50
N GLN A 279 -17.62 -21.19 7.83
CA GLN A 279 -17.16 -22.46 8.40
C GLN A 279 -18.14 -23.60 8.10
N PRO A 280 -17.63 -24.84 7.89
CA PRO A 280 -18.47 -25.99 7.56
C PRO A 280 -19.44 -26.40 8.68
N GLY A 281 -19.21 -25.96 9.94
CA GLY A 281 -20.10 -26.20 11.09
C GLY A 281 -21.14 -25.11 11.37
N THR A 282 -21.22 -24.06 10.53
CA THR A 282 -22.17 -22.95 10.70
C THR A 282 -23.54 -23.33 10.11
N LEU A 283 -24.62 -23.11 10.86
CA LEU A 283 -26.00 -23.34 10.41
C LEU A 283 -26.24 -22.66 9.04
N PRO A 284 -26.99 -23.28 8.10
CA PRO A 284 -27.24 -22.71 6.78
C PRO A 284 -27.83 -21.29 6.82
N GLU A 285 -28.68 -21.00 7.81
CA GLU A 285 -29.29 -19.69 8.03
C GLU A 285 -28.30 -18.62 8.50
N SER A 286 -27.21 -19.03 9.16
CA SER A 286 -26.14 -18.15 9.64
C SER A 286 -24.98 -18.01 8.64
N LYS A 287 -25.04 -18.67 7.47
CA LYS A 287 -24.04 -18.48 6.42
C LYS A 287 -24.23 -17.14 5.72
N CYS A 288 -23.15 -16.62 5.15
CA CYS A 288 -23.24 -15.36 4.40
C CYS A 288 -24.02 -15.59 3.09
N PRO A 289 -25.17 -14.95 2.88
CA PRO A 289 -26.03 -15.20 1.71
C PRO A 289 -25.42 -14.70 0.39
N TYR A 290 -24.41 -13.83 0.48
CA TYR A 290 -23.79 -13.18 -0.68
C TYR A 290 -22.60 -13.95 -1.25
N VAL A 291 -22.10 -14.99 -0.58
CA VAL A 291 -20.90 -15.71 -1.04
C VAL A 291 -21.24 -16.57 -2.27
N PRO A 292 -20.40 -16.55 -3.33
CA PRO A 292 -20.63 -17.41 -4.50
C PRO A 292 -20.70 -18.90 -4.13
N SER A 293 -21.74 -19.58 -4.59
CA SER A 293 -21.91 -21.03 -4.53
C SER A 293 -21.98 -21.63 -5.94
N LYS A 294 -21.91 -22.97 -6.08
CA LYS A 294 -22.04 -23.65 -7.37
C LYS A 294 -23.35 -23.30 -8.11
N GLU A 295 -24.43 -23.07 -7.36
CA GLU A 295 -25.75 -22.69 -7.90
C GLU A 295 -25.77 -21.23 -8.42
N THR A 296 -24.92 -20.37 -7.87
CA THR A 296 -24.84 -18.93 -8.20
C THR A 296 -23.86 -18.63 -9.35
N GLN A 297 -23.32 -19.66 -10.02
CA GLN A 297 -22.27 -19.50 -11.05
C GLN A 297 -22.70 -18.62 -12.23
N VAL A 298 -23.99 -18.63 -12.60
CA VAL A 298 -24.54 -17.76 -13.65
C VAL A 298 -24.45 -16.29 -13.24
N LEU A 299 -24.83 -15.97 -12.00
CA LEU A 299 -24.74 -14.61 -11.46
C LEU A 299 -23.28 -14.18 -11.33
N VAL A 300 -22.36 -15.08 -10.98
CA VAL A 300 -20.90 -14.81 -10.98
C VAL A 300 -20.42 -14.39 -12.36
N ASN A 301 -20.85 -15.09 -13.40
CA ASN A 301 -20.52 -14.76 -14.78
C ASN A 301 -21.14 -13.41 -15.19
N GLU A 302 -22.39 -13.14 -14.80
CA GLU A 302 -23.04 -11.84 -15.04
C GLU A 302 -22.31 -10.69 -14.33
N PHE A 303 -21.93 -10.86 -13.06
CA PHE A 303 -21.13 -9.87 -12.33
C PHE A 303 -19.78 -9.63 -13.00
N ARG A 304 -19.09 -10.69 -13.43
CA ARG A 304 -17.82 -10.59 -14.15
C ARG A 304 -17.99 -9.80 -15.43
N ASP A 305 -19.02 -10.11 -16.22
CA ASP A 305 -19.23 -9.46 -17.50
C ASP A 305 -19.62 -7.97 -17.30
N HIS A 306 -20.42 -7.65 -16.28
CA HIS A 306 -20.70 -6.26 -15.87
C HIS A 306 -19.47 -5.52 -15.32
N ALA A 307 -18.60 -6.21 -14.60
CA ALA A 307 -17.36 -5.64 -14.07
C ALA A 307 -16.36 -5.35 -15.19
N LEU A 308 -16.26 -6.23 -16.18
CA LEU A 308 -15.35 -6.09 -17.33
C LEU A 308 -15.88 -5.15 -18.42
N ALA A 309 -17.18 -4.87 -18.44
CA ALA A 309 -17.79 -4.02 -19.47
C ALA A 309 -17.32 -2.56 -19.43
N ARG A 310 -16.95 -2.03 -18.27
CA ARG A 310 -16.39 -0.68 -18.14
C ARG A 310 -15.35 -0.65 -17.05
N VAL A 311 -14.40 0.27 -17.17
CA VAL A 311 -13.47 0.57 -16.08
C VAL A 311 -14.30 1.05 -14.89
N ARG A 312 -14.29 0.27 -13.81
CA ARG A 312 -14.97 0.57 -12.54
C ARG A 312 -13.95 0.79 -11.44
N ASP A 313 -14.20 1.76 -10.59
CA ASP A 313 -13.45 1.88 -9.34
C ASP A 313 -13.93 0.85 -8.29
N ILE A 314 -13.22 0.81 -7.16
CA ILE A 314 -13.50 -0.13 -6.07
C ILE A 314 -14.88 0.08 -5.42
N GLU A 315 -15.37 1.32 -5.38
CA GLU A 315 -16.65 1.66 -4.75
C GLU A 315 -17.82 1.26 -5.65
N GLU A 316 -17.70 1.57 -6.95
CA GLU A 316 -18.61 1.14 -8.01
C GLU A 316 -18.74 -0.39 -8.04
N LEU A 317 -17.65 -1.12 -7.85
CA LEU A 317 -17.67 -2.59 -7.75
C LEU A 317 -18.47 -3.07 -6.53
N GLY A 318 -18.33 -2.38 -5.39
CA GLY A 318 -19.16 -2.59 -4.21
C GLY A 318 -20.65 -2.34 -4.48
N THR A 319 -20.98 -1.26 -5.19
CA THR A 319 -22.37 -0.97 -5.58
C THR A 319 -22.94 -2.00 -6.56
N LEU A 320 -22.11 -2.52 -7.47
CA LEU A 320 -22.50 -3.57 -8.42
C LEU A 320 -22.90 -4.85 -7.67
N GLY A 321 -22.10 -5.28 -6.69
CA GLY A 321 -22.45 -6.46 -5.90
C GLY A 321 -23.70 -6.27 -5.05
N ARG A 322 -23.98 -5.04 -4.56
CA ARG A 322 -25.27 -4.74 -3.90
C ARG A 322 -26.46 -4.86 -4.85
N LYS A 323 -26.30 -4.44 -6.12
CA LYS A 323 -27.37 -4.53 -7.14
C LYS A 323 -27.65 -5.97 -7.55
N LEU A 324 -26.61 -6.77 -7.75
CA LEU A 324 -26.71 -8.18 -8.16
C LEU A 324 -26.89 -9.14 -6.99
N GLY A 325 -26.88 -8.65 -5.74
CA GLY A 325 -27.07 -9.48 -4.54
C GLY A 325 -25.91 -10.46 -4.29
N MET A 326 -24.69 -10.11 -4.68
CA MET A 326 -23.52 -10.99 -4.60
C MET A 326 -22.30 -10.31 -3.99
N CYS A 327 -21.43 -11.10 -3.36
CA CYS A 327 -20.23 -10.64 -2.69
C CYS A 327 -19.19 -10.17 -3.72
N PRO A 328 -18.91 -8.86 -3.83
CA PRO A 328 -17.93 -8.35 -4.79
C PRO A 328 -16.53 -8.90 -4.53
N TYR A 329 -16.17 -9.13 -3.26
CA TYR A 329 -14.84 -9.60 -2.88
C TYR A 329 -14.48 -10.99 -3.43
N TYR A 330 -15.43 -11.93 -3.47
CA TYR A 330 -15.18 -13.26 -4.04
C TYR A 330 -15.47 -13.30 -5.54
N ALA A 331 -16.47 -12.56 -6.01
CA ALA A 331 -16.81 -12.51 -7.43
C ALA A 331 -15.72 -11.83 -8.29
N SER A 332 -14.98 -10.87 -7.73
CA SER A 332 -13.88 -10.17 -8.43
C SER A 332 -12.57 -10.95 -8.50
N ARG A 333 -12.40 -12.04 -7.75
CA ARG A 333 -11.13 -12.82 -7.75
C ARG A 333 -10.78 -13.42 -9.11
N ARG A 334 -11.78 -13.61 -9.98
CA ARG A 334 -11.65 -14.25 -11.29
C ARG A 334 -11.33 -13.28 -12.43
N ALA A 335 -11.16 -11.99 -12.15
CA ALA A 335 -10.84 -10.97 -13.15
C ALA A 335 -9.89 -9.94 -12.52
N ILE A 336 -8.74 -9.65 -13.14
CA ILE A 336 -7.69 -8.85 -12.49
C ILE A 336 -7.30 -7.67 -13.37
N VAL A 337 -7.17 -6.46 -12.79
CA VAL A 337 -6.06 -5.50 -12.99
C VAL A 337 -6.13 -4.41 -11.89
N SER A 338 -5.10 -4.37 -11.04
CA SER A 338 -4.77 -3.40 -9.97
C SER A 338 -5.05 -3.80 -8.51
N LEU A 339 -4.06 -3.54 -7.63
CA LEU A 339 -4.06 -3.98 -6.23
C LEU A 339 -3.13 -3.13 -5.34
N PRO A 340 -3.40 -2.98 -4.03
CA PRO A 340 -2.52 -2.23 -3.12
C PRO A 340 -1.27 -3.02 -2.71
N TYR A 341 -0.24 -2.30 -2.24
CA TYR A 341 1.06 -2.89 -1.83
C TYR A 341 0.95 -4.16 -0.96
N PRO A 342 0.12 -4.21 0.11
CA PRO A 342 0.07 -5.40 0.97
C PRO A 342 -0.40 -6.66 0.24
N LEU A 343 -1.30 -6.53 -0.75
CA LEU A 343 -1.78 -7.68 -1.53
C LEU A 343 -0.72 -8.18 -2.53
N LEU A 344 0.19 -7.30 -2.98
CA LEU A 344 1.32 -7.70 -3.82
C LEU A 344 2.42 -8.34 -3.00
N LEU A 345 2.83 -7.71 -1.91
CA LEU A 345 4.06 -8.05 -1.19
C LEU A 345 3.89 -9.29 -0.32
N GLN A 346 2.71 -9.47 0.32
CA GLN A 346 2.47 -10.61 1.17
C GLN A 346 2.09 -11.85 0.34
N LYS A 347 2.97 -12.86 0.35
CA LYS A 347 2.74 -14.14 -0.33
C LYS A 347 1.43 -14.82 0.10
N SER A 348 1.15 -14.86 1.40
CA SER A 348 -0.11 -15.41 1.92
C SER A 348 -1.37 -14.69 1.40
N ALA A 349 -1.27 -13.39 1.10
CA ALA A 349 -2.36 -12.62 0.50
C ALA A 349 -2.52 -12.95 -0.99
N ARG A 350 -1.41 -13.11 -1.73
CA ARG A 350 -1.42 -13.57 -3.13
C ARG A 350 -2.05 -14.96 -3.25
N ASP A 351 -1.60 -15.90 -2.42
CA ASP A 351 -2.10 -17.28 -2.39
C ASP A 351 -3.59 -17.33 -2.05
N ALA A 352 -4.02 -16.56 -1.03
CA ALA A 352 -5.43 -16.49 -0.63
C ALA A 352 -6.36 -15.88 -1.69
N LEU A 353 -5.80 -15.12 -2.63
CA LEU A 353 -6.49 -14.54 -3.78
C LEU A 353 -6.32 -15.38 -5.07
N GLY A 354 -5.46 -16.39 -5.06
CA GLY A 354 -5.12 -17.18 -6.26
C GLY A 354 -4.34 -16.37 -7.31
N LEU A 355 -3.54 -15.39 -6.88
CA LEU A 355 -2.78 -14.52 -7.78
C LEU A 355 -1.46 -15.18 -8.15
N SER A 356 -1.39 -15.74 -9.37
CA SER A 356 -0.13 -16.10 -10.01
C SER A 356 0.51 -14.88 -10.66
N LEU A 357 1.80 -14.65 -10.41
CA LEU A 357 2.58 -13.61 -11.11
C LEU A 357 3.35 -14.17 -12.33
N LYS A 358 3.29 -15.50 -12.54
CA LYS A 358 4.06 -16.20 -13.57
C LYS A 358 3.74 -15.68 -14.98
N GLU A 359 4.77 -15.34 -15.75
CA GLU A 359 4.67 -14.79 -17.12
C GLU A 359 3.89 -13.45 -17.23
N HIS A 360 3.53 -12.83 -16.11
CA HIS A 360 2.78 -11.57 -16.08
C HIS A 360 3.67 -10.37 -15.75
N VAL A 361 3.18 -9.17 -16.06
CA VAL A 361 3.91 -7.92 -15.82
C VAL A 361 3.42 -7.28 -14.53
N VAL A 362 4.34 -6.77 -13.71
CA VAL A 362 4.04 -6.02 -12.48
C VAL A 362 4.56 -4.59 -12.59
N ILE A 363 3.68 -3.61 -12.37
CA ILE A 363 4.01 -2.19 -12.35
C ILE A 363 3.71 -1.65 -10.96
N ILE A 364 4.70 -1.08 -10.29
CA ILE A 364 4.59 -0.47 -8.97
C ILE A 364 4.75 1.04 -9.14
N ASP A 365 3.68 1.79 -8.93
CA ASP A 365 3.68 3.25 -8.93
C ASP A 365 3.85 3.79 -7.49
N GLU A 366 4.48 4.96 -7.37
CA GLU A 366 4.93 5.55 -6.11
C GLU A 366 5.91 4.63 -5.34
N ALA A 367 6.79 3.96 -6.10
CA ALA A 367 7.76 2.98 -5.60
C ALA A 367 8.82 3.58 -4.66
N HIS A 368 8.84 4.90 -4.45
CA HIS A 368 9.81 5.53 -3.56
C HIS A 368 9.68 5.13 -2.09
N ASN A 369 8.50 4.63 -1.69
CA ASN A 369 8.25 4.06 -0.37
C ASN A 369 8.31 2.53 -0.34
N LEU A 370 8.70 1.86 -1.43
CA LEU A 370 8.60 0.41 -1.54
C LEU A 370 9.43 -0.30 -0.46
N MET A 371 10.68 0.12 -0.25
CA MET A 371 11.55 -0.47 0.78
C MET A 371 10.99 -0.28 2.20
N ASP A 372 10.47 0.91 2.50
CA ASP A 372 9.84 1.20 3.78
C ASP A 372 8.54 0.43 3.95
N ALA A 373 7.77 0.22 2.87
CA ALA A 373 6.55 -0.57 2.89
C ALA A 373 6.83 -2.05 3.11
N ILE A 374 7.86 -2.62 2.48
CA ILE A 374 8.29 -4.02 2.73
C ILE A 374 8.74 -4.14 4.18
N THR A 375 9.64 -3.25 4.62
CA THR A 375 10.15 -3.24 5.99
C THR A 375 9.02 -3.15 7.01
N GLY A 376 8.07 -2.22 6.82
CA GLY A 376 6.92 -2.04 7.71
C GLY A 376 5.91 -3.18 7.67
N THR A 377 5.78 -3.90 6.55
CA THR A 377 4.87 -5.04 6.41
C THR A 377 5.35 -6.26 7.20
N TYR A 378 6.67 -6.44 7.29
CA TYR A 378 7.30 -7.59 7.98
C TYR A 378 7.89 -7.22 9.35
N SER A 379 7.75 -5.97 9.78
CA SER A 379 8.11 -5.53 11.13
C SER A 379 6.89 -5.60 12.05
N VAL A 380 7.08 -6.11 13.26
CA VAL A 380 5.99 -6.29 14.25
C VAL A 380 6.45 -5.75 15.59
N ALA A 381 5.60 -4.97 16.26
CA ALA A 381 5.87 -4.43 17.59
C ALA A 381 4.77 -4.84 18.58
N VAL A 382 5.17 -5.23 19.78
CA VAL A 382 4.29 -5.72 20.84
C VAL A 382 4.64 -5.03 22.16
N THR A 383 3.63 -4.66 22.94
CA THR A 383 3.85 -3.97 24.22
C THR A 383 3.78 -4.94 25.40
N LEU A 384 4.45 -4.60 26.51
CA LEU A 384 4.38 -5.39 27.74
C LEU A 384 2.92 -5.60 28.24
N PRO A 385 2.05 -4.57 28.27
CA PRO A 385 0.64 -4.76 28.63
C PRO A 385 -0.10 -5.75 27.71
N GLN A 386 0.17 -5.72 26.39
CA GLN A 386 -0.42 -6.69 25.45
C GLN A 386 0.02 -8.12 25.76
N MET A 387 1.30 -8.33 26.04
CA MET A 387 1.83 -9.65 26.40
C MET A 387 1.21 -10.19 27.69
N GLN A 388 1.07 -9.34 28.71
CA GLN A 388 0.44 -9.70 29.99
C GLN A 388 -1.05 -10.03 29.83
N GLU A 389 -1.77 -9.25 29.01
CA GLU A 389 -3.17 -9.50 28.68
C GLU A 389 -3.33 -10.85 27.99
N ALA A 390 -2.57 -11.14 26.93
CA ALA A 390 -2.67 -12.44 26.25
C ALA A 390 -2.31 -13.62 27.14
N ARG A 391 -1.30 -13.47 28.01
CA ARG A 391 -0.99 -14.48 29.03
C ARG A 391 -2.17 -14.69 29.97
N MET A 392 -2.85 -13.63 30.40
CA MET A 392 -4.05 -13.73 31.24
C MET A 392 -5.19 -14.44 30.52
N GLN A 393 -5.47 -14.07 29.27
CA GLN A 393 -6.51 -14.68 28.44
C GLN A 393 -6.28 -16.18 28.25
N LEU A 394 -5.03 -16.59 27.97
CA LEU A 394 -4.65 -18.00 27.87
C LEU A 394 -4.83 -18.75 29.20
N THR A 395 -4.50 -18.13 30.33
CA THR A 395 -4.73 -18.74 31.66
C THR A 395 -6.22 -18.99 31.91
N VAL A 396 -7.09 -18.01 31.64
CA VAL A 396 -8.54 -18.14 31.81
C VAL A 396 -9.10 -19.25 30.92
N TYR A 397 -8.68 -19.28 29.66
CA TYR A 397 -9.07 -20.34 28.72
C TYR A 397 -8.62 -21.72 29.20
N LEU A 398 -7.36 -21.87 29.62
CA LEU A 398 -6.82 -23.14 30.08
C LEU A 398 -7.50 -23.59 31.37
N GLN A 399 -7.82 -22.70 32.31
CA GLN A 399 -8.54 -23.04 33.55
C GLN A 399 -9.92 -23.65 33.26
N LYS A 400 -10.68 -23.10 32.31
CA LYS A 400 -12.00 -23.62 31.95
C LYS A 400 -11.92 -24.92 31.14
N PHE A 401 -11.02 -24.99 30.16
CA PHE A 401 -10.99 -26.10 29.19
C PHE A 401 -9.94 -27.18 29.50
N ARG A 402 -9.21 -27.10 30.63
CA ARG A 402 -8.13 -28.04 31.01
C ARG A 402 -8.52 -29.51 30.87
N ASN A 403 -9.72 -29.87 31.31
CA ASN A 403 -10.21 -31.25 31.34
C ASN A 403 -10.91 -31.68 30.03
N LYS A 404 -11.21 -30.72 29.14
CA LYS A 404 -11.85 -30.96 27.83
C LYS A 404 -10.85 -31.01 26.67
N LEU A 405 -9.62 -30.56 26.88
CA LEU A 405 -8.56 -30.56 25.86
C LEU A 405 -7.74 -31.85 25.90
N LYS A 406 -7.46 -32.44 24.73
CA LYS A 406 -6.49 -33.55 24.59
C LYS A 406 -5.11 -33.16 25.10
N GLY A 407 -4.34 -34.16 25.55
CA GLY A 407 -2.99 -33.98 26.10
C GLY A 407 -2.05 -33.17 25.19
N LYS A 408 -2.02 -33.46 23.88
CA LYS A 408 -1.18 -32.74 22.90
C LYS A 408 -1.55 -31.25 22.80
N ASN A 409 -2.83 -30.91 22.67
CA ASN A 409 -3.31 -29.52 22.65
C ASN A 409 -2.93 -28.75 23.92
N ARG A 410 -3.02 -29.40 25.09
CA ARG A 410 -2.60 -28.80 26.36
C ARG A 410 -1.11 -28.50 26.40
N VAL A 411 -0.27 -29.37 25.82
CA VAL A 411 1.18 -29.15 25.75
C VAL A 411 1.50 -27.92 24.89
N TYR A 412 0.89 -27.76 23.71
CA TYR A 412 1.14 -26.61 22.85
C TYR A 412 0.64 -25.29 23.46
N VAL A 413 -0.52 -25.28 24.12
CA VAL A 413 -1.01 -24.09 24.85
C VAL A 413 -0.05 -23.74 26.00
N ALA A 414 0.42 -24.74 26.75
CA ALA A 414 1.40 -24.52 27.82
C ALA A 414 2.79 -24.07 27.30
N GLN A 415 3.23 -24.56 26.14
CA GLN A 415 4.43 -24.08 25.46
C GLN A 415 4.29 -22.61 25.06
N THR A 416 3.14 -22.22 24.50
CA THR A 416 2.83 -20.81 24.16
C THR A 416 2.94 -19.93 25.41
N MET A 417 2.30 -20.33 26.52
CA MET A 417 2.38 -19.59 27.78
C MET A 417 3.82 -19.48 28.32
N ARG A 418 4.63 -20.53 28.22
CA ARG A 418 6.04 -20.50 28.65
C ARG A 418 6.88 -19.49 27.86
N ILE A 419 6.68 -19.40 26.54
CA ILE A 419 7.35 -18.39 25.71
C ILE A 419 6.92 -16.99 26.14
N LEU A 420 5.61 -16.76 26.36
CA LEU A 420 5.13 -15.47 26.82
C LEU A 420 5.69 -15.10 28.19
N ASP A 421 5.75 -16.04 29.13
CA ASP A 421 6.34 -15.80 30.46
C ASP A 421 7.82 -15.40 30.37
N SER A 422 8.60 -16.02 29.48
CA SER A 422 10.03 -15.69 29.29
C SER A 422 10.19 -14.27 28.72
N ILE A 423 9.42 -13.93 27.67
CA ILE A 423 9.43 -12.59 27.07
C ILE A 423 8.95 -11.53 28.08
N ILE A 424 7.86 -11.79 28.80
CA ILE A 424 7.35 -10.89 29.85
C ILE A 424 8.41 -10.66 30.92
N SER A 425 9.09 -11.72 31.38
CA SER A 425 10.14 -11.61 32.41
C SER A 425 11.29 -10.73 31.91
N TYR A 426 11.72 -10.90 30.65
CA TYR A 426 12.75 -10.07 30.03
C TYR A 426 12.32 -8.59 29.96
N LEU A 427 11.11 -8.32 29.47
CA LEU A 427 10.61 -6.96 29.34
C LEU A 427 10.39 -6.27 30.68
N GLN A 428 9.97 -7.01 31.71
CA GLN A 428 9.86 -6.49 33.08
C GLN A 428 11.23 -6.12 33.65
N ALA A 429 12.25 -6.97 33.47
CA ALA A 429 13.62 -6.66 33.91
C ALA A 429 14.16 -5.40 33.23
N LYS A 430 13.86 -5.21 31.93
CA LYS A 430 14.23 -3.98 31.21
C LYS A 430 13.39 -2.78 31.61
N SER A 431 12.11 -2.95 31.96
CA SER A 431 11.25 -1.87 32.48
C SER A 431 11.85 -1.25 33.75
N THR A 432 12.37 -2.07 34.67
CA THR A 432 12.96 -1.63 35.94
C THR A 432 14.34 -0.97 35.85
N ASP A 433 15.02 -1.06 34.71
CA ASP A 433 16.37 -0.51 34.50
C ASP A 433 16.33 0.99 34.12
N PRO A 434 16.69 1.93 35.02
CA PRO A 434 16.55 3.36 34.75
C PRO A 434 17.51 3.89 33.66
N GLU A 435 18.61 3.19 33.34
CA GLU A 435 19.61 3.68 32.38
C GLU A 435 19.30 3.29 30.93
N ALA A 436 18.54 2.22 30.71
CA ALA A 436 18.26 1.69 29.38
C ALA A 436 16.95 2.25 28.76
N ARG A 437 17.06 3.32 27.96
CA ARG A 437 15.91 3.87 27.18
C ARG A 437 15.55 3.04 25.96
N ASP A 438 16.55 2.60 25.19
CA ASP A 438 16.39 1.74 24.02
C ASP A 438 17.60 0.80 23.85
N GLY A 439 17.43 -0.30 23.13
CA GLY A 439 18.53 -1.22 22.88
C GLY A 439 18.20 -2.40 21.97
N VAL A 440 19.25 -3.06 21.49
CA VAL A 440 19.16 -4.29 20.69
C VAL A 440 18.92 -5.48 21.62
N VAL A 441 18.04 -6.39 21.20
CA VAL A 441 17.72 -7.61 21.93
C VAL A 441 18.23 -8.82 21.13
N ASN A 442 18.97 -9.71 21.79
CA ASN A 442 19.33 -10.98 21.18
C ASN A 442 18.23 -12.02 21.42
N LEU A 443 18.02 -12.88 20.43
CA LEU A 443 17.03 -13.97 20.55
C LEU A 443 17.36 -14.92 21.70
N SER A 444 18.66 -15.14 21.98
CA SER A 444 19.11 -15.91 23.13
C SER A 444 18.48 -15.40 24.42
N ASP A 445 18.46 -14.07 24.60
CA ASP A 445 18.06 -13.42 25.84
C ASP A 445 16.53 -13.48 26.04
N LEU A 446 15.77 -13.46 24.94
CA LEU A 446 14.32 -13.65 24.93
C LEU A 446 13.89 -15.11 25.21
N MET A 447 14.79 -16.06 24.99
CA MET A 447 14.53 -17.49 25.14
C MET A 447 15.20 -18.06 26.40
N LEU A 448 15.73 -17.20 27.29
CA LEU A 448 16.32 -17.62 28.55
C LEU A 448 15.23 -18.13 29.51
N GLY A 449 15.45 -19.32 30.05
CA GLY A 449 14.70 -19.91 31.16
C GLY A 449 13.61 -20.92 30.76
N LYS A 450 13.26 -21.80 31.71
CA LYS A 450 12.14 -22.76 31.67
C LYS A 450 12.10 -23.71 30.45
N GLY A 451 13.24 -24.00 29.82
CA GLY A 451 13.34 -24.91 28.67
C GLY A 451 12.62 -24.40 27.41
N VAL A 452 12.54 -23.08 27.25
CA VAL A 452 11.87 -22.41 26.12
C VAL A 452 12.68 -22.55 24.83
N ASP A 453 14.01 -22.63 24.95
CA ASP A 453 14.98 -22.96 23.90
C ASP A 453 14.72 -24.32 23.23
N GLN A 454 14.16 -25.28 23.96
CA GLN A 454 13.83 -26.62 23.46
C GLN A 454 12.50 -26.68 22.69
N ILE A 455 11.73 -25.57 22.66
CA ILE A 455 10.42 -25.54 21.98
C ILE A 455 10.63 -25.35 20.48
N ASN A 456 10.12 -26.29 19.70
CA ASN A 456 10.10 -26.16 18.24
C ASN A 456 9.06 -25.12 17.81
N LEU A 457 9.53 -23.90 17.52
CA LEU A 457 8.71 -22.77 17.09
C LEU A 457 7.95 -23.04 15.79
N PHE A 458 8.51 -23.81 14.84
CA PHE A 458 7.82 -24.17 13.60
C PHE A 458 6.57 -25.01 13.86
N LYS A 459 6.69 -26.07 14.69
CA LYS A 459 5.56 -26.94 15.07
C LYS A 459 4.51 -26.16 15.88
N LEU A 460 4.96 -25.33 16.81
CA LEU A 460 4.07 -24.51 17.63
C LEU A 460 3.27 -23.52 16.76
N ASN A 461 3.94 -22.87 15.81
CA ASN A 461 3.29 -21.94 14.90
C ASN A 461 2.31 -22.63 13.96
N ALA A 462 2.66 -23.80 13.40
CA ALA A 462 1.73 -24.63 12.63
C ALA A 462 0.47 -24.97 13.44
N TYR A 463 0.66 -25.32 14.71
CA TYR A 463 -0.45 -25.53 15.65
C TYR A 463 -1.30 -24.27 15.86
N LEU A 464 -0.69 -23.12 16.16
CA LEU A 464 -1.41 -21.86 16.40
C LEU A 464 -2.27 -21.46 15.19
N ASN A 465 -1.73 -21.62 13.97
CA ASN A 465 -2.45 -21.36 12.72
C ASN A 465 -3.60 -22.35 12.47
N LYS A 466 -3.33 -23.67 12.56
CA LYS A 466 -4.32 -24.71 12.26
C LYS A 466 -5.44 -24.76 13.32
N SER A 467 -5.08 -24.65 14.59
CA SER A 467 -6.03 -24.72 15.72
C SER A 467 -6.88 -23.46 15.90
N ARG A 468 -6.42 -22.33 15.32
CA ARG A 468 -7.02 -20.99 15.48
C ARG A 468 -7.18 -20.60 16.95
N LEU A 469 -6.17 -20.94 17.77
CA LEU A 469 -6.18 -20.73 19.23
C LEU A 469 -6.51 -19.28 19.60
N ALA A 470 -5.86 -18.31 18.95
CA ALA A 470 -6.06 -16.88 19.19
C ALA A 470 -7.55 -16.48 19.22
N ARG A 471 -8.31 -16.99 18.24
CA ARG A 471 -9.73 -16.73 18.08
C ARG A 471 -10.58 -17.37 19.18
N LYS A 472 -10.30 -18.62 19.55
CA LYS A 472 -11.09 -19.37 20.54
C LYS A 472 -10.89 -18.80 21.94
N VAL A 473 -9.67 -18.38 22.25
CA VAL A 473 -9.32 -17.72 23.50
C VAL A 473 -10.04 -16.38 23.61
N ASP A 474 -9.89 -15.51 22.60
CA ASP A 474 -10.52 -14.18 22.60
C ASP A 474 -12.06 -14.25 22.67
N GLY A 475 -12.65 -15.13 21.87
CA GLY A 475 -14.09 -15.35 21.85
C GLY A 475 -14.64 -15.86 23.19
N TYR A 476 -13.89 -16.73 23.89
CA TYR A 476 -14.28 -17.18 25.23
C TYR A 476 -14.09 -16.10 26.29
N THR A 477 -13.02 -15.31 26.23
CA THR A 477 -12.78 -14.23 27.20
C THR A 477 -13.81 -13.13 27.10
N ASN A 478 -14.27 -12.80 25.89
CA ASN A 478 -15.36 -11.84 25.69
C ASN A 478 -16.68 -12.40 26.26
N PHE A 479 -16.99 -13.66 25.98
CA PHE A 479 -18.17 -14.35 26.53
C PHE A 479 -18.14 -14.41 28.07
N ALA A 480 -16.99 -14.74 28.67
CA ALA A 480 -16.82 -14.78 30.12
C ALA A 480 -16.97 -13.39 30.76
N ARG A 481 -16.52 -12.31 30.09
CA ARG A 481 -16.71 -10.92 30.54
C ARG A 481 -18.18 -10.51 30.47
N GLU A 482 -18.88 -10.86 29.39
CA GLU A 482 -20.32 -10.61 29.22
C GLU A 482 -21.16 -11.33 30.28
N GLN A 483 -20.77 -12.54 30.69
CA GLN A 483 -21.44 -13.28 31.77
C GLN A 483 -21.08 -12.77 33.18
N ALA A 484 -19.91 -12.16 33.36
CA ALA A 484 -19.43 -11.66 34.64
C ALA A 484 -20.01 -10.28 35.05
N THR A 485 -20.82 -9.65 34.21
CA THR A 485 -21.62 -8.46 34.55
C THR A 485 -23.09 -8.82 34.82
N PRO A 486 -23.46 -9.29 36.03
CA PRO A 486 -24.85 -9.40 36.44
C PRO A 486 -25.35 -8.06 37.00
N ASP A 487 -26.48 -7.57 36.46
CA ASP A 487 -27.44 -6.65 37.06
C ASP A 487 -26.92 -5.48 37.95
N THR A 488 -26.67 -4.32 37.34
CA THR A 488 -27.10 -3.05 37.95
C THR A 488 -28.18 -2.41 37.09
N LYS A 489 -29.41 -2.47 37.59
CA LYS A 489 -30.58 -1.83 37.00
C LYS A 489 -30.35 -0.31 36.90
N LYS A 490 -30.56 0.21 35.68
CA LYS A 490 -31.12 1.54 35.38
C LYS A 490 -30.66 2.69 36.29
N ASP A 491 -29.52 3.31 35.95
CA ASP A 491 -29.39 4.75 36.11
C ASP A 491 -29.02 5.39 34.77
N LYS A 492 -29.88 6.30 34.32
CA LYS A 492 -29.92 6.82 32.95
C LYS A 492 -29.05 8.06 32.72
N ASN A 493 -28.09 8.37 33.61
CA ASN A 493 -27.38 9.66 33.58
C ASN A 493 -25.85 9.63 33.75
N SER A 494 -25.18 8.51 33.49
CA SER A 494 -23.73 8.51 33.21
C SER A 494 -23.45 8.11 31.76
N LEU A 495 -23.19 9.11 30.92
CA LEU A 495 -22.77 8.95 29.54
C LEU A 495 -21.32 8.46 29.47
N GLN A 496 -21.10 7.18 29.80
CA GLN A 496 -19.99 6.40 29.26
C GLN A 496 -20.57 5.03 28.88
N LYS A 497 -21.16 4.98 27.68
CA LYS A 497 -21.36 3.71 26.99
C LYS A 497 -19.97 3.15 26.73
N ASP A 498 -19.57 2.13 27.50
CA ASP A 498 -18.44 1.28 27.16
C ASP A 498 -18.69 0.69 25.76
N ILE A 499 -18.02 1.29 24.78
CA ILE A 499 -17.93 0.77 23.43
C ILE A 499 -17.14 -0.54 23.55
N PRO A 500 -17.65 -1.70 23.10
CA PRO A 500 -16.84 -2.92 23.07
C PRO A 500 -15.56 -2.59 22.32
N ARG A 501 -14.39 -2.74 22.96
CA ARG A 501 -13.09 -2.40 22.37
C ARG A 501 -12.95 -3.18 21.06
N GLN A 502 -13.17 -2.51 19.93
CA GLN A 502 -13.06 -3.06 18.58
C GLN A 502 -11.58 -3.23 18.17
N SER A 503 -10.76 -3.79 19.05
CA SER A 503 -9.33 -4.03 18.83
C SER A 503 -9.09 -5.45 18.31
N VAL A 504 -8.03 -5.62 17.53
CA VAL A 504 -7.51 -6.93 17.11
C VAL A 504 -7.34 -7.83 18.34
N PRO A 505 -7.72 -9.13 18.30
CA PRO A 505 -7.45 -10.06 19.37
C PRO A 505 -5.96 -10.03 19.74
N VAL A 506 -5.65 -9.75 21.01
CA VAL A 506 -4.27 -9.51 21.47
C VAL A 506 -3.37 -10.71 21.15
N LEU A 507 -3.92 -11.91 21.28
CA LEU A 507 -3.21 -13.16 20.98
C LEU A 507 -2.92 -13.35 19.48
N MET A 508 -3.74 -12.80 18.58
CA MET A 508 -3.50 -12.87 17.13
C MET A 508 -2.31 -11.98 16.75
N HIS A 509 -2.23 -10.79 17.35
CA HIS A 509 -1.09 -9.88 17.17
C HIS A 509 0.21 -10.51 17.68
N ILE A 510 0.16 -11.16 18.85
CA ILE A 510 1.30 -11.87 19.43
C ILE A 510 1.68 -13.10 18.62
N GLN A 511 0.73 -13.84 18.06
CA GLN A 511 1.03 -14.93 17.13
C GLN A 511 1.79 -14.40 15.90
N GLY A 512 1.39 -13.24 15.37
CA GLY A 512 2.14 -12.51 14.34
C GLY A 512 3.57 -12.18 14.76
N PHE A 513 3.78 -11.78 16.02
CA PHE A 513 5.11 -11.55 16.58
C PHE A 513 5.92 -12.84 16.74
N LEU A 514 5.31 -13.93 17.22
CA LEU A 514 6.00 -15.22 17.39
C LEU A 514 6.52 -15.78 16.05
N LEU A 515 5.85 -15.48 14.93
CA LEU A 515 6.37 -15.80 13.59
C LEU A 515 7.70 -15.11 13.30
N THR A 516 7.89 -13.87 13.76
CA THR A 516 9.13 -13.12 13.52
C THR A 516 10.34 -13.70 14.27
N LEU A 517 10.11 -14.45 15.35
CA LEU A 517 11.18 -15.19 16.06
C LEU A 517 11.84 -16.27 15.20
N MET A 518 11.18 -16.67 14.10
CA MET A 518 11.69 -17.66 13.16
C MET A 518 12.53 -17.04 12.04
N ASN A 519 12.54 -15.71 11.91
CA ASN A 519 13.29 -15.05 10.86
C ASN A 519 14.80 -15.10 11.16
N PRO A 520 15.65 -15.33 10.15
CA PRO A 520 17.10 -15.30 10.32
C PRO A 520 17.59 -13.96 10.91
N SER A 521 18.57 -14.03 11.81
CA SER A 521 19.22 -12.83 12.38
C SER A 521 20.00 -12.00 11.36
N THR A 522 20.25 -12.57 10.18
CA THR A 522 20.81 -11.88 9.01
C THR A 522 19.81 -10.95 8.33
N GLU A 523 18.52 -11.22 8.46
CA GLU A 523 17.43 -10.49 7.78
C GLU A 523 16.81 -9.40 8.66
N GLY A 524 16.79 -9.58 9.98
CA GLY A 524 16.25 -8.59 10.92
C GLY A 524 16.76 -8.74 12.34
N ARG A 525 16.42 -7.77 13.19
CA ARG A 525 16.85 -7.71 14.60
C ARG A 525 15.69 -7.32 15.51
N PHE A 526 15.81 -7.69 16.78
CA PHE A 526 14.86 -7.31 17.83
C PHE A 526 15.39 -6.09 18.59
N PHE A 527 14.47 -5.22 19.02
CA PHE A 527 14.74 -4.00 19.75
C PHE A 527 13.75 -3.86 20.90
N PHE A 528 14.19 -3.25 21.99
CA PHE A 528 13.28 -2.74 23.01
C PHE A 528 13.38 -1.23 23.09
N ALA A 529 12.26 -0.57 23.37
CA ALA A 529 12.19 0.86 23.63
C ALA A 529 11.23 1.13 24.79
N LYS A 530 11.57 2.12 25.62
CA LYS A 530 10.68 2.66 26.64
C LYS A 530 9.94 3.87 26.08
N GLU A 531 8.61 3.80 26.04
CA GLU A 531 7.79 4.95 25.71
C GLU A 531 7.72 5.93 26.89
N ASP A 532 7.40 7.20 26.62
CA ASP A 532 7.32 8.26 27.63
C ASP A 532 6.27 7.98 28.73
N GLN A 533 5.31 7.08 28.47
CA GLN A 533 4.30 6.61 29.42
C GLN A 533 4.79 5.49 30.35
N GLY A 534 6.05 5.05 30.22
CA GLY A 534 6.66 3.97 31.02
C GLY A 534 6.43 2.55 30.44
N ASP A 535 5.66 2.44 29.37
CA ASP A 535 5.43 1.17 28.68
C ASP A 535 6.68 0.73 27.90
N VAL A 536 7.02 -0.56 28.02
CA VAL A 536 8.12 -1.17 27.25
C VAL A 536 7.54 -1.83 26.01
N VAL A 537 8.09 -1.46 24.85
CA VAL A 537 7.76 -2.02 23.55
C VAL A 537 8.89 -2.91 23.08
N LEU A 538 8.56 -4.10 22.60
CA LEU A 538 9.46 -5.01 21.91
C LEU A 538 9.12 -4.98 20.42
N SER A 539 10.07 -4.63 19.57
CA SER A 539 9.89 -4.57 18.12
C SER A 539 10.85 -5.51 17.41
N TYR A 540 10.34 -6.21 16.40
CA TYR A 540 11.16 -6.84 15.37
C TYR A 540 11.21 -5.91 14.16
N LEU A 541 12.41 -5.58 13.72
CA LEU A 541 12.65 -4.76 12.54
C LEU A 541 13.39 -5.57 11.48
N LEU A 542 12.77 -5.66 10.30
CA LEU A 542 13.41 -6.18 9.10
C LEU A 542 14.50 -5.19 8.64
N LEU A 543 15.72 -5.70 8.43
CA LEU A 543 16.85 -4.93 7.93
C LEU A 543 17.10 -5.17 6.43
N ASP A 544 16.77 -6.36 5.92
CA ASP A 544 16.94 -6.72 4.52
C ASP A 544 15.61 -7.01 3.80
N PRO A 545 15.09 -6.08 2.97
CA PRO A 545 13.87 -6.31 2.20
C PRO A 545 14.07 -7.20 0.96
N THR A 546 15.32 -7.56 0.61
CA THR A 546 15.67 -8.26 -0.64
C THR A 546 14.89 -9.56 -0.81
N TYR A 547 14.88 -10.43 0.21
CA TYR A 547 14.30 -11.77 0.10
C TYR A 547 12.79 -11.75 -0.12
N HIS A 548 12.07 -10.88 0.60
CA HIS A 548 10.62 -10.77 0.46
C HIS A 548 10.18 -10.22 -0.91
N PHE A 549 11.02 -9.39 -1.55
CA PHE A 549 10.72 -8.85 -2.88
C PHE A 549 11.23 -9.73 -4.02
N LYS A 550 12.21 -10.61 -3.75
CA LYS A 550 12.78 -11.53 -4.73
C LYS A 550 11.73 -12.44 -5.36
N ASP A 551 10.79 -12.97 -4.57
CA ASP A 551 9.70 -13.81 -5.06
C ASP A 551 8.89 -13.10 -6.16
N VAL A 552 8.59 -11.82 -5.99
CA VAL A 552 7.82 -11.02 -6.96
C VAL A 552 8.59 -10.87 -8.28
N ILE A 553 9.90 -10.64 -8.21
CA ILE A 553 10.75 -10.45 -9.39
C ILE A 553 10.99 -11.76 -10.14
N GLN A 554 11.13 -12.88 -9.41
CA GLN A 554 11.40 -14.18 -10.03
C GLN A 554 10.16 -14.80 -10.68
N GLU A 555 8.98 -14.55 -10.12
CA GLU A 555 7.72 -15.02 -10.70
C GLU A 555 7.28 -14.15 -11.88
N ALA A 556 7.42 -12.82 -11.79
CA ALA A 556 6.98 -11.91 -12.85
C ALA A 556 7.89 -11.95 -14.09
N ARG A 557 7.29 -11.73 -15.26
CA ARG A 557 8.02 -11.55 -16.53
C ARG A 557 8.84 -10.27 -16.56
N ALA A 558 8.27 -9.16 -16.07
CA ALA A 558 8.92 -7.86 -15.98
C ALA A 558 8.35 -7.09 -14.77
N VAL A 559 9.20 -6.30 -14.11
CA VAL A 559 8.81 -5.47 -12.96
C VAL A 559 9.23 -4.03 -13.20
N VAL A 560 8.28 -3.10 -13.20
CA VAL A 560 8.55 -1.66 -13.36
C VAL A 560 8.32 -0.95 -12.03
N LEU A 561 9.35 -0.31 -11.49
CA LEU A 561 9.31 0.56 -10.32
C LEU A 561 9.29 2.02 -10.79
N ALA A 562 8.14 2.67 -10.66
CA ALA A 562 7.97 4.06 -11.07
C ALA A 562 7.71 4.98 -9.87
N GLY A 563 8.36 6.13 -9.81
CA GLY A 563 8.19 7.09 -8.72
C GLY A 563 8.53 8.52 -9.11
N GLY A 564 8.01 9.49 -8.35
CA GLY A 564 8.29 10.91 -8.56
C GLY A 564 9.66 11.37 -8.05
N THR A 565 10.22 10.63 -7.10
CA THR A 565 11.45 10.97 -6.36
C THR A 565 12.27 9.71 -6.09
N MET A 566 12.60 8.97 -7.15
CA MET A 566 13.39 7.73 -7.04
C MET A 566 14.89 8.01 -6.88
N SER A 567 15.35 9.25 -7.10
CA SER A 567 16.76 9.59 -6.95
C SER A 567 17.22 9.63 -5.48
N PRO A 568 18.38 9.03 -5.13
CA PRO A 568 19.27 8.27 -6.01
C PRO A 568 18.80 6.82 -6.26
N MET A 569 18.79 6.40 -7.53
CA MET A 569 18.33 5.06 -7.95
C MET A 569 19.27 3.93 -7.51
N ALA A 570 20.56 4.22 -7.33
CA ALA A 570 21.58 3.26 -6.91
C ALA A 570 21.21 2.54 -5.60
N ASP A 571 20.47 3.19 -4.71
CA ASP A 571 20.02 2.59 -3.47
C ASP A 571 19.08 1.39 -3.71
N TYR A 572 18.23 1.43 -4.74
CA TYR A 572 17.37 0.29 -5.09
C TYR A 572 18.19 -0.87 -5.63
N GLU A 573 19.20 -0.57 -6.46
CA GLU A 573 20.13 -1.55 -7.00
C GLU A 573 20.91 -2.25 -5.88
N GLN A 574 21.44 -1.48 -4.93
CA GLN A 574 22.30 -1.99 -3.86
C GLN A 574 21.55 -2.63 -2.69
N HIS A 575 20.36 -2.14 -2.34
CA HIS A 575 19.65 -2.60 -1.15
C HIS A 575 18.51 -3.57 -1.45
N LEU A 576 17.84 -3.44 -2.59
CA LEU A 576 16.68 -4.26 -2.96
C LEU A 576 17.00 -5.29 -4.05
N LEU A 577 17.85 -4.93 -5.03
CA LEU A 577 18.12 -5.71 -6.23
C LEU A 577 19.56 -6.25 -6.33
N SER A 578 20.30 -6.25 -5.23
CA SER A 578 21.75 -6.57 -5.22
C SER A 578 22.14 -7.94 -5.79
N TYR A 579 21.19 -8.87 -5.90
CA TYR A 579 21.39 -10.21 -6.47
C TYR A 579 21.21 -10.26 -8.00
N LEU A 580 20.70 -9.18 -8.62
CA LEU A 580 20.50 -9.09 -10.06
C LEU A 580 21.74 -8.53 -10.75
N HIS A 581 22.05 -9.07 -11.93
CA HIS A 581 23.08 -8.51 -12.79
C HIS A 581 22.61 -7.17 -13.39
N ALA A 582 23.52 -6.20 -13.52
CA ALA A 582 23.20 -4.87 -14.01
C ALA A 582 22.52 -4.87 -15.40
N SER A 583 22.79 -5.85 -16.26
CA SER A 583 22.14 -5.98 -17.58
C SER A 583 20.63 -6.26 -17.51
N LYS A 584 20.12 -6.76 -16.38
CA LYS A 584 18.68 -6.98 -16.14
C LYS A 584 17.98 -5.75 -15.57
N ILE A 585 18.73 -4.70 -15.22
CA ILE A 585 18.20 -3.48 -14.63
C ILE A 585 18.23 -2.38 -15.69
N MET A 586 17.11 -1.71 -15.88
CA MET A 586 17.00 -0.53 -16.74
C MET A 586 16.66 0.68 -15.87
N THR A 587 17.41 1.78 -15.99
CA THR A 587 17.15 3.00 -15.24
C THR A 587 16.83 4.16 -16.18
N LEU A 588 15.88 5.02 -15.78
CA LEU A 588 15.55 6.25 -16.51
C LEU A 588 15.18 7.34 -15.52
N SER A 589 15.82 8.51 -15.63
CA SER A 589 15.41 9.72 -14.92
C SER A 589 14.97 10.78 -15.93
N CYS A 590 13.68 11.10 -15.90
CA CYS A 590 13.11 12.16 -16.73
C CYS A 590 13.33 13.54 -16.10
N GLY A 591 13.57 14.54 -16.94
CA GLY A 591 13.54 15.95 -16.54
C GLY A 591 12.12 16.42 -16.16
N HIS A 592 11.99 17.71 -15.83
CA HIS A 592 10.69 18.34 -15.56
C HIS A 592 10.15 19.04 -16.81
N VAL A 593 8.83 19.12 -16.96
CA VAL A 593 8.16 19.87 -18.06
C VAL A 593 8.22 21.39 -17.82
N THR A 594 8.53 21.81 -16.59
CA THR A 594 8.40 23.20 -16.16
C THR A 594 9.69 23.94 -16.51
N PRO A 595 9.59 25.12 -17.14
CA PRO A 595 10.78 25.87 -17.50
C PRO A 595 11.56 26.27 -16.25
N PRO A 596 12.91 26.30 -16.29
CA PRO A 596 13.72 26.67 -15.13
C PRO A 596 13.39 28.05 -14.57
N SER A 597 12.86 28.96 -15.40
CA SER A 597 12.42 30.28 -14.99
C SER A 597 11.31 30.22 -13.94
N ASN A 598 10.39 29.25 -14.02
CA ASN A 598 9.22 29.11 -13.13
C ASN A 598 9.55 28.50 -11.77
N LEU A 599 10.82 28.21 -11.51
CA LEU A 599 11.26 27.68 -10.24
C LEU A 599 12.40 28.52 -9.69
N LEU A 600 12.20 29.03 -8.48
CA LEU A 600 13.26 29.66 -7.70
C LEU A 600 13.65 28.73 -6.55
N ALA A 601 14.80 28.06 -6.64
CA ALA A 601 15.30 27.20 -5.56
C ALA A 601 16.52 27.86 -4.89
N VAL A 602 16.41 28.18 -3.59
CA VAL A 602 17.45 28.91 -2.86
C VAL A 602 17.83 28.22 -1.55
N PRO A 603 19.09 27.78 -1.39
CA PRO A 603 19.67 27.44 -0.10
C PRO A 603 19.88 28.71 0.73
N VAL A 604 19.14 28.86 1.83
CA VAL A 604 19.24 29.97 2.76
C VAL A 604 20.13 29.55 3.92
N THR A 605 21.33 30.12 4.00
CA THR A 605 22.35 29.68 4.97
C THR A 605 22.57 30.67 6.11
N ARG A 606 22.13 31.93 5.97
CA ARG A 606 22.36 33.00 6.95
C ARG A 606 21.08 33.75 7.29
N SER A 607 20.92 34.14 8.56
CA SER A 607 19.82 34.97 9.06
C SER A 607 19.97 36.45 8.68
N LEU A 608 18.99 37.29 9.03
CA LEU A 608 19.02 38.74 8.84
C LEU A 608 20.22 39.40 9.53
N GLU A 609 20.66 38.84 10.66
CA GLU A 609 21.81 39.32 11.43
C GLU A 609 23.13 38.68 11.00
N GLY A 610 23.13 37.92 9.89
CA GLY A 610 24.32 37.29 9.33
C GLY A 610 24.77 35.99 10.03
N ARG A 611 24.05 35.54 11.06
CA ARG A 611 24.31 34.26 11.75
C ARG A 611 23.98 33.07 10.86
N GLU A 612 24.72 31.97 10.98
CA GLU A 612 24.46 30.77 10.19
C GLU A 612 23.25 29.97 10.71
N PHE A 613 22.39 29.51 9.81
CA PHE A 613 21.30 28.61 10.13
C PHE A 613 21.83 27.18 10.35
N ASP A 614 22.01 26.78 11.61
CA ASP A 614 22.41 25.44 12.01
C ASP A 614 21.33 24.77 12.87
N PHE A 615 20.48 23.97 12.22
CA PHE A 615 19.37 23.25 12.86
C PHE A 615 19.76 21.83 13.33
N THR A 616 21.04 21.61 13.66
CA THR A 616 21.47 20.35 14.30
C THR A 616 20.85 20.20 15.70
N TYR A 617 20.67 18.95 16.15
CA TYR A 617 19.93 18.64 17.39
C TYR A 617 20.40 19.44 18.61
N GLY A 618 21.71 19.64 18.76
CA GLY A 618 22.30 20.39 19.88
C GLY A 618 22.17 21.91 19.80
N LYS A 619 21.91 22.48 18.62
CA LYS A 619 21.86 23.94 18.40
C LYS A 619 20.47 24.47 18.04
N ARG A 620 19.58 23.61 17.51
CA ARG A 620 18.23 24.01 17.06
C ARG A 620 17.32 24.54 18.17
N GLY A 621 17.58 24.17 19.41
CA GLY A 621 16.78 24.58 20.57
C GLY A 621 17.21 25.90 21.20
N SER A 622 18.13 26.66 20.58
CA SER A 622 18.47 27.98 21.10
C SER A 622 17.36 28.99 20.78
N ASP A 623 17.06 29.85 21.75
CA ASP A 623 16.06 30.91 21.58
C ASP A 623 16.40 31.84 20.41
N THR A 624 17.70 32.12 20.22
CA THR A 624 18.21 32.95 19.13
C THR A 624 17.98 32.33 17.75
N ALA A 625 18.17 31.03 17.58
CA ALA A 625 17.95 30.36 16.29
C ALA A 625 16.44 30.30 15.96
N THR A 626 15.61 30.12 16.99
CA THR A 626 14.15 30.11 16.86
C THR A 626 13.62 31.49 16.47
N ASP A 627 14.14 32.56 17.05
CA ASP A 627 13.80 33.95 16.68
C ASP A 627 14.26 34.29 15.27
N ASP A 628 15.51 33.95 14.93
CA ASP A 628 16.06 34.19 13.60
C ASP A 628 15.24 33.48 12.51
N LEU A 629 14.81 32.25 12.79
CA LEU A 629 13.92 31.50 11.91
C LEU A 629 12.56 32.20 11.77
N GLY A 630 11.98 32.63 12.89
CA GLY A 630 10.70 33.34 12.91
C GLY A 630 10.74 34.62 12.08
N ASN A 631 11.76 35.45 12.31
CA ASN A 631 11.98 36.70 11.59
C ASN A 631 12.24 36.47 10.10
N ALA A 632 13.02 35.44 9.73
CA ALA A 632 13.22 35.07 8.34
C ALA A 632 11.90 34.66 7.66
N ILE A 633 11.06 33.87 8.32
CA ILE A 633 9.75 33.48 7.80
C ILE A 633 8.85 34.70 7.62
N VAL A 634 8.79 35.61 8.61
CA VAL A 634 8.02 36.87 8.51
C VAL A 634 8.45 37.66 7.28
N ASN A 635 9.74 37.66 6.95
CA ASN A 635 10.25 38.35 5.77
C ASN A 635 9.77 37.66 4.48
N PHE A 636 9.93 36.34 4.37
CA PHE A 636 9.53 35.60 3.17
C PHE A 636 8.03 35.69 2.87
N ILE A 637 7.16 35.62 3.88
CA ILE A 637 5.70 35.64 3.67
C ILE A 637 5.18 37.00 3.20
N GLN A 638 5.98 38.08 3.31
CA GLN A 638 5.61 39.39 2.77
C GLN A 638 5.70 39.43 1.25
N HIS A 639 6.68 38.72 0.69
CA HIS A 639 6.96 38.71 -0.74
C HIS A 639 6.24 37.58 -1.49
N ILE A 640 5.91 36.48 -0.79
CA ILE A 640 5.27 35.33 -1.42
C ILE A 640 3.73 35.52 -1.45
N PRO A 641 3.08 35.55 -2.63
CA PRO A 641 1.64 35.63 -2.73
C PRO A 641 0.96 34.33 -2.27
N ASP A 642 -0.33 34.41 -1.96
CA ASP A 642 -1.20 33.25 -1.69
C ASP A 642 -0.67 32.30 -0.60
N GLY A 643 -0.60 31.00 -0.91
CA GLY A 643 -0.26 29.91 -0.01
C GLY A 643 1.25 29.70 0.15
N VAL A 644 1.70 29.70 1.42
CA VAL A 644 3.05 29.29 1.82
C VAL A 644 2.96 28.04 2.70
N VAL A 645 3.75 27.03 2.39
CA VAL A 645 3.85 25.78 3.16
C VAL A 645 5.25 25.66 3.76
N ILE A 646 5.32 25.51 5.09
CA ILE A 646 6.57 25.40 5.82
C ILE A 646 6.67 24.03 6.47
N PHE A 647 7.71 23.28 6.08
CA PHE A 647 7.97 21.93 6.53
C PHE A 647 9.03 21.92 7.64
N PHE A 648 8.66 21.33 8.78
CA PHE A 648 9.52 21.12 9.93
C PHE A 648 10.01 19.66 10.01
N PRO A 649 11.19 19.39 10.58
CA PRO A 649 11.76 18.05 10.69
C PRO A 649 11.04 17.16 11.72
N SER A 650 10.36 17.74 12.72
CA SER A 650 9.59 16.98 13.71
C SER A 650 8.47 17.82 14.35
N TYR A 651 7.40 17.16 14.80
CA TYR A 651 6.32 17.80 15.57
C TYR A 651 6.85 18.46 16.85
N SER A 652 7.77 17.80 17.56
CA SER A 652 8.38 18.35 18.78
C SER A 652 9.09 19.68 18.54
N TYR A 653 9.74 19.83 17.38
CA TYR A 653 10.46 21.06 17.06
C TYR A 653 9.50 22.15 16.59
N LEU A 654 8.45 21.78 15.83
CA LEU A 654 7.36 22.70 15.49
C LEU A 654 6.69 23.25 16.76
N ASP A 655 6.34 22.40 17.72
CA ASP A 655 5.70 22.81 18.98
C ASP A 655 6.59 23.75 19.79
N GLN A 656 7.90 23.47 19.85
CA GLN A 656 8.89 24.35 20.49
C GLN A 656 8.93 25.73 19.83
N CYS A 657 9.03 25.79 18.49
CA CYS A 657 9.05 27.05 17.74
C CYS A 657 7.76 27.84 17.94
N VAL A 658 6.60 27.18 17.80
CA VAL A 658 5.29 27.82 17.96
C VAL A 658 5.09 28.35 19.38
N THR A 659 5.54 27.62 20.39
CA THR A 659 5.49 28.07 21.79
C THR A 659 6.35 29.31 21.99
N ALA A 660 7.59 29.31 21.48
CA ALA A 660 8.48 30.46 21.57
C ALA A 660 7.93 31.69 20.82
N TRP A 661 7.37 31.51 19.62
CA TRP A 661 6.85 32.61 18.80
C TRP A 661 5.57 33.24 19.34
N LYS A 662 4.79 32.50 20.14
CA LYS A 662 3.59 33.01 20.83
C LYS A 662 3.94 33.82 22.09
N GLN A 663 5.11 33.61 22.67
CA GLN A 663 5.55 34.37 23.83
C GLN A 663 6.02 35.76 23.39
N SER A 664 5.46 36.81 23.98
CA SER A 664 6.00 38.16 23.81
C SER A 664 7.22 38.34 24.71
N LYS A 665 8.36 38.71 24.12
CA LYS A 665 9.64 38.83 24.85
C LYS A 665 9.82 40.19 25.53
N ALA A 666 9.02 41.19 25.19
CA ALA A 666 9.08 42.52 25.79
C ALA A 666 7.70 43.20 25.83
N PRO A 667 7.35 43.90 26.92
CA PRO A 667 6.11 44.65 27.01
C PRO A 667 6.08 45.75 25.93
N GLY A 668 5.15 45.64 24.98
CA GLY A 668 4.96 46.59 23.88
C GLY A 668 5.49 46.14 22.50
N LEU A 669 6.25 45.03 22.42
CA LEU A 669 6.59 44.41 21.13
C LEU A 669 5.55 43.34 20.77
N SER A 670 5.04 43.42 19.53
CA SER A 670 4.21 42.36 18.96
C SER A 670 5.00 41.07 18.85
N SER A 671 4.38 39.96 19.23
CA SER A 671 5.00 38.64 19.08
C SER A 671 5.29 38.31 17.61
N VAL A 672 6.25 37.41 17.35
CA VAL A 672 6.49 36.88 15.99
C VAL A 672 5.20 36.24 15.45
N TRP A 673 4.44 35.58 16.33
CA TRP A 673 3.15 35.00 15.99
C TRP A 673 2.10 36.02 15.52
N GLU A 674 1.99 37.17 16.18
CA GLU A 674 1.13 38.28 15.74
C GLU A 674 1.56 38.81 14.37
N SER A 675 2.88 38.86 14.12
CA SER A 675 3.41 39.26 12.81
C SER A 675 3.00 38.29 11.71
N PHE A 676 3.00 36.97 11.97
CA PHE A 676 2.46 35.99 11.03
C PHE A 676 0.98 36.24 10.74
N LEU A 677 0.14 36.37 11.77
CA LEU A 677 -1.29 36.62 11.64
C LEU A 677 -1.61 37.94 10.93
N ARG A 678 -0.73 38.94 11.06
CA ARG A 678 -0.84 40.20 10.32
C ARG A 678 -0.66 39.99 8.82
N PHE A 679 0.24 39.12 8.38
CA PHE A 679 0.45 38.90 6.94
C PHE A 679 -0.44 37.81 6.36
N LYS A 680 -0.54 36.64 7.00
CA LYS A 680 -1.26 35.47 6.48
C LYS A 680 -2.02 34.72 7.58
N ALA A 681 -3.14 34.09 7.23
CA ALA A 681 -3.84 33.20 8.16
C ALA A 681 -2.99 31.95 8.43
N VAL A 682 -2.80 31.58 9.70
CA VAL A 682 -1.88 30.49 10.09
C VAL A 682 -2.64 29.21 10.42
N PHE A 683 -2.21 28.10 9.81
CA PHE A 683 -2.72 26.75 10.02
C PHE A 683 -1.60 25.83 10.48
N LEU A 684 -1.90 24.93 11.42
CA LEU A 684 -0.94 24.03 12.05
C LEU A 684 -1.37 22.58 11.85
N GLU A 685 -0.46 21.72 11.42
CA GLU A 685 -0.65 20.27 11.46
C GLU A 685 -0.58 19.78 12.91
N GLN A 686 -1.68 19.23 13.43
CA GLN A 686 -1.72 18.66 14.78
C GLN A 686 -1.38 17.17 14.79
N ARG A 687 -0.57 16.76 15.77
CA ARG A 687 -0.38 15.34 16.10
C ARG A 687 -1.67 14.81 16.73
N SER A 688 -2.40 13.92 16.05
CA SER A 688 -3.53 13.22 16.68
C SER A 688 -3.00 12.41 17.86
N GLN A 689 -3.24 12.85 19.09
CA GLN A 689 -2.72 12.24 20.33
C GLN A 689 -3.43 10.95 20.77
N ASN A 690 -4.32 10.36 19.95
CA ASN A 690 -4.93 9.07 20.28
C ASN A 690 -4.20 7.91 19.60
N SER A 691 -2.94 7.69 19.98
CA SER A 691 -2.09 6.59 19.51
C SER A 691 -2.42 5.22 20.11
N ALA A 692 -3.42 5.11 20.98
CA ALA A 692 -3.79 3.83 21.60
C ALA A 692 -4.96 3.08 20.91
N GLN A 693 -5.63 3.68 19.92
CA GLN A 693 -6.71 3.00 19.19
C GLN A 693 -6.61 3.27 17.68
N GLY A 694 -6.11 2.25 16.97
CA GLY A 694 -5.83 2.28 15.54
C GLY A 694 -7.04 2.44 14.63
N SER A 695 -7.50 3.68 14.46
CA SER A 695 -8.27 4.05 13.27
C SER A 695 -7.46 5.07 12.46
N VAL A 696 -6.82 4.59 11.38
CA VAL A 696 -6.15 5.43 10.36
C VAL A 696 -7.08 6.57 9.88
N GLY A 697 -8.40 6.35 9.92
CA GLY A 697 -9.42 7.33 9.52
C GLY A 697 -9.48 8.61 10.36
N SER A 698 -9.15 8.60 11.66
CA SER A 698 -9.25 9.84 12.46
C SER A 698 -8.13 10.84 12.15
N ARG A 699 -6.93 10.34 11.81
CA ARG A 699 -5.76 11.17 11.45
C ARG A 699 -5.94 11.83 10.10
N GLU A 700 -6.41 11.08 9.10
CA GLU A 700 -6.68 11.60 7.76
C GLU A 700 -7.81 12.63 7.76
N VAL A 701 -8.87 12.41 8.55
CA VAL A 701 -9.99 13.36 8.65
C VAL A 701 -9.54 14.69 9.26
N ALA A 702 -8.73 14.67 10.32
CA ALA A 702 -8.20 15.89 10.92
C ALA A 702 -7.28 16.65 9.94
N ALA A 703 -6.39 15.94 9.26
CA ALA A 703 -5.50 16.52 8.25
C ALA A 703 -6.30 17.13 7.08
N ASN A 704 -7.32 16.44 6.57
CA ASN A 704 -8.19 16.94 5.50
C ASN A 704 -9.02 18.16 5.94
N SER A 705 -9.42 18.24 7.22
CA SER A 705 -10.10 19.42 7.77
C SER A 705 -9.18 20.64 7.81
N VAL A 706 -7.92 20.46 8.24
CA VAL A 706 -6.93 21.55 8.22
C VAL A 706 -6.64 22.00 6.79
N LEU A 707 -6.49 21.06 5.86
CA LEU A 707 -6.28 21.39 4.45
C LEU A 707 -7.48 22.13 3.85
N SER A 708 -8.71 21.70 4.12
CA SER A 708 -9.89 22.37 3.58
C SER A 708 -10.00 23.79 4.11
N ALA A 709 -9.75 24.00 5.41
CA ALA A 709 -9.70 25.32 6.01
C ALA A 709 -8.60 26.21 5.39
N TYR A 710 -7.40 25.65 5.15
CA TYR A 710 -6.31 26.34 4.46
C TYR A 710 -6.69 26.74 3.03
N SER A 711 -7.24 25.81 2.24
CA SER A 711 -7.67 26.08 0.87
C SER A 711 -8.78 27.13 0.79
N ASN A 712 -9.73 27.08 1.73
CA ASN A 712 -10.80 28.07 1.82
C ASN A 712 -10.24 29.45 2.20
N ALA A 713 -9.25 29.53 3.09
CA ALA A 713 -8.62 30.79 3.46
C ALA A 713 -7.85 31.43 2.28
N ILE A 714 -7.26 30.63 1.40
CA ILE A 714 -6.62 31.14 0.17
C ILE A 714 -7.67 31.60 -0.84
N ALA A 715 -8.74 30.82 -1.03
CA ALA A 715 -9.79 31.16 -1.98
C ALA A 715 -10.66 32.35 -1.55
N SER A 716 -10.92 32.51 -0.25
CA SER A 716 -11.77 33.57 0.33
C SER A 716 -11.00 34.77 0.87
N GLY A 717 -9.71 34.61 1.17
CA GLY A 717 -8.87 35.68 1.68
C GLY A 717 -8.60 36.68 0.57
N SER A 718 -9.07 37.92 0.74
CA SER A 718 -8.98 39.07 -0.18
C SER A 718 -7.55 39.45 -0.63
N GLY A 719 -6.78 38.50 -1.18
CA GLY A 719 -5.36 38.61 -1.55
C GLY A 719 -4.34 38.36 -0.42
N ARG A 720 -4.77 38.14 0.84
CA ARG A 720 -3.84 37.97 1.98
C ARG A 720 -3.09 36.62 1.96
N GLY A 721 -3.71 35.57 1.45
CA GLY A 721 -3.15 34.21 1.43
C GLY A 721 -3.07 33.55 2.81
N ALA A 722 -2.43 32.38 2.89
CA ALA A 722 -2.38 31.54 4.09
C ALA A 722 -1.01 30.87 4.28
N LEU A 723 -0.68 30.60 5.55
CA LEU A 723 0.53 29.93 5.99
C LEU A 723 0.18 28.58 6.60
N LEU A 724 0.77 27.50 6.08
CA LEU A 724 0.60 26.15 6.60
C LEU A 724 1.90 25.64 7.20
N PHE A 725 1.88 25.36 8.49
CA PHE A 725 2.96 24.66 9.19
C PHE A 725 2.70 23.16 9.18
N ALA A 726 3.57 22.41 8.51
CA ALA A 726 3.50 20.96 8.34
C ALA A 726 4.80 20.28 8.78
N VAL A 727 4.76 18.97 8.98
CA VAL A 727 5.93 18.18 9.35
C VAL A 727 6.34 17.24 8.23
N ILE A 728 7.63 17.10 7.97
CA ILE A 728 8.18 16.15 7.00
C ILE A 728 7.90 14.72 7.47
N GLY A 729 7.31 13.89 6.62
CA GLY A 729 6.80 12.56 6.99
C GLY A 729 5.47 12.61 7.75
N GLY A 730 4.89 13.80 7.94
CA GLY A 730 3.53 14.00 8.42
C GLY A 730 2.49 13.68 7.34
N THR A 731 1.23 13.58 7.75
CA THR A 731 0.11 13.23 6.85
C THR A 731 -0.08 14.23 5.73
N LEU A 732 0.09 15.52 6.01
CA LEU A 732 -0.01 16.57 5.00
C LEU A 732 1.14 16.53 3.98
N SER A 733 2.28 15.95 4.35
CA SER A 733 3.48 15.87 3.52
C SER A 733 3.56 14.62 2.63
N GLU A 734 2.73 13.60 2.88
CA GLU A 734 2.73 12.34 2.14
C GLU A 734 1.54 12.19 1.16
N GLY A 735 0.36 12.69 1.52
CA GLY A 735 -0.89 12.39 0.79
C GLY A 735 -1.49 13.53 -0.03
N ILE A 736 -0.97 14.76 0.10
CA ILE A 736 -1.68 15.96 -0.38
C ILE A 736 -0.90 16.66 -1.50
N ASN A 737 -1.64 17.29 -2.41
CA ASN A 737 -1.11 18.06 -3.52
C ASN A 737 -1.39 19.55 -3.29
N PHE A 738 -0.34 20.38 -3.29
CA PHE A 738 -0.43 21.84 -3.23
C PHE A 738 -0.35 22.38 -4.66
N SER A 739 -1.49 22.51 -5.33
CA SER A 739 -1.56 23.03 -6.69
C SER A 739 -1.73 24.55 -6.72
N ASP A 740 -1.06 25.21 -7.66
CA ASP A 740 -1.25 26.63 -7.97
C ASP A 740 -1.10 27.55 -6.75
N ALA A 741 -2.15 28.32 -6.43
CA ALA A 741 -2.19 29.26 -5.32
C ALA A 741 -2.00 28.59 -3.96
N LEU A 742 -2.21 27.27 -3.84
CA LEU A 742 -2.05 26.53 -2.58
C LEU A 742 -0.59 26.35 -2.16
N GLY A 743 0.39 26.63 -3.02
CA GLY A 743 1.79 26.31 -2.75
C GLY A 743 2.81 27.17 -3.49
N ARG A 744 2.58 28.50 -3.60
CA ARG A 744 3.51 29.44 -4.26
C ARG A 744 4.86 29.54 -3.57
N GLY A 745 4.90 29.33 -2.26
CA GLY A 745 6.13 29.20 -1.48
C GLY A 745 6.20 27.89 -0.71
N VAL A 746 7.30 27.17 -0.85
CA VAL A 746 7.64 26.02 -0.01
C VAL A 746 8.93 26.30 0.74
N VAL A 747 8.86 26.25 2.06
CA VAL A 747 10.00 26.48 2.94
C VAL A 747 10.32 25.17 3.67
N VAL A 748 11.55 24.68 3.55
CA VAL A 748 12.02 23.49 4.26
C VAL A 748 12.98 23.94 5.36
N VAL A 749 12.59 23.75 6.61
CA VAL A 749 13.40 24.14 7.79
C VAL A 749 14.26 22.96 8.20
N GLY A 750 15.58 23.13 8.16
CA GLY A 750 16.53 22.11 8.54
C GLY A 750 16.49 20.87 7.64
N LEU A 751 17.11 19.79 8.14
CA LEU A 751 17.12 18.47 7.50
C LEU A 751 16.50 17.44 8.47
N PRO A 752 15.50 16.63 8.02
CA PRO A 752 14.80 15.64 8.83
C PRO A 752 15.66 14.39 9.05
N PHE A 753 16.80 14.57 9.69
CA PHE A 753 17.73 13.49 9.97
C PHE A 753 17.15 12.56 11.05
N PRO A 754 17.07 11.24 10.78
CA PRO A 754 16.64 10.29 11.79
C PRO A 754 17.60 10.28 12.99
N ASN A 755 17.12 9.90 14.18
CA ASN A 755 17.97 9.89 15.37
C ASN A 755 19.09 8.83 15.25
N GLN A 756 20.35 9.28 15.07
CA GLN A 756 21.51 8.38 14.97
C GLN A 756 21.76 7.58 16.25
N HIS A 757 21.30 8.07 17.40
CA HIS A 757 21.49 7.39 18.67
C HIS A 757 20.50 6.26 18.90
N SER A 758 19.41 6.23 18.13
CA SER A 758 18.40 5.17 18.22
C SER A 758 19.00 3.81 17.89
N ALA A 759 18.67 2.81 18.69
CA ALA A 759 19.11 1.44 18.50
C ALA A 759 18.76 0.91 17.10
N GLU A 760 17.56 1.21 16.60
CA GLU A 760 17.08 0.81 15.27
C GLU A 760 17.98 1.36 14.15
N TRP A 761 18.32 2.64 14.23
CA TRP A 761 19.18 3.28 13.23
C TRP A 761 20.63 2.81 13.31
N LYS A 762 21.18 2.63 14.51
CA LYS A 762 22.51 2.04 14.68
C LYS A 762 22.61 0.67 14.03
N ALA A 763 21.61 -0.18 14.25
CA ALA A 763 21.57 -1.51 13.65
C ALA A 763 21.42 -1.48 12.12
N ARG A 764 20.58 -0.59 11.57
CA ARG A 764 20.49 -0.36 10.13
C ARG A 764 21.83 0.09 9.53
N MET A 765 22.51 1.02 10.19
CA MET A 765 23.82 1.52 9.75
C MET A 765 24.89 0.43 9.77
N GLU A 766 24.92 -0.38 10.84
CA GLU A 766 25.82 -1.52 10.96
C GLU A 766 25.57 -2.56 9.85
N TYR A 767 24.30 -2.88 9.58
CA TYR A 767 23.93 -3.81 8.51
C TYR A 767 24.38 -3.30 7.14
N ILE A 768 24.09 -2.04 6.81
CA ILE A 768 24.49 -1.44 5.52
C ILE A 768 26.00 -1.40 5.38
N SER A 769 26.71 -0.99 6.44
CA SER A 769 28.17 -0.98 6.46
C SER A 769 28.74 -2.37 6.21
N ARG A 770 28.17 -3.41 6.83
CA ARG A 770 28.60 -4.80 6.64
C ARG A 770 28.29 -5.28 5.22
N LYS A 771 27.11 -4.99 4.66
CA LYS A 771 26.72 -5.37 3.30
C LYS A 771 27.65 -4.74 2.25
N ALA A 772 27.95 -3.45 2.40
CA ALA A 772 28.89 -2.74 1.53
C ALA A 772 30.32 -3.29 1.67
N ALA A 773 30.78 -3.58 2.89
CA ALA A 773 32.09 -4.19 3.11
C ALA A 773 32.22 -5.58 2.45
N LEU A 774 31.16 -6.40 2.51
CA LEU A 774 31.11 -7.70 1.82
C LEU A 774 31.16 -7.56 0.28
N ALA A 775 30.66 -6.45 -0.25
CA ALA A 775 30.74 -6.10 -1.67
C ALA A 775 32.07 -5.42 -2.06
N GLY A 776 33.04 -5.32 -1.14
CA GLY A 776 34.34 -4.68 -1.38
C GLY A 776 34.31 -3.15 -1.40
N GLN A 777 33.23 -2.53 -0.91
CA GLN A 777 33.06 -1.07 -0.82
C GLN A 777 33.39 -0.54 0.58
N ASP A 778 33.59 0.77 0.70
CA ASP A 778 33.76 1.42 2.01
C ASP A 778 32.44 1.48 2.78
N GLY A 779 32.29 0.55 3.73
CA GLY A 779 31.08 0.41 4.54
C GLY A 779 30.70 1.66 5.34
N LYS A 780 31.68 2.46 5.80
CA LYS A 780 31.40 3.68 6.56
C LYS A 780 30.80 4.76 5.67
N ASN A 781 31.35 4.91 4.47
CA ASN A 781 30.83 5.86 3.50
C ASN A 781 29.44 5.45 3.00
N ALA A 782 29.23 4.17 2.69
CA ALA A 782 27.92 3.65 2.29
C ALA A 782 26.83 3.87 3.36
N ALA A 783 27.13 3.60 4.64
CA ALA A 783 26.19 3.85 5.73
C ALA A 783 25.86 5.35 5.86
N ARG A 784 26.87 6.22 5.79
CA ARG A 784 26.69 7.68 5.84
C ARG A 784 25.87 8.20 4.65
N ASP A 785 26.11 7.66 3.46
CA ASP A 785 25.36 8.04 2.26
C ASP A 785 23.91 7.60 2.33
N TYR A 786 23.63 6.36 2.78
CA TYR A 786 22.26 5.90 2.99
C TYR A 786 21.50 6.76 4.00
N TYR A 787 22.16 7.13 5.10
CA TYR A 787 21.57 7.99 6.14
C TYR A 787 21.14 9.36 5.56
N GLU A 788 21.99 9.95 4.72
CA GLU A 788 21.67 11.20 4.02
C GLU A 788 20.64 11.01 2.91
N ASN A 789 20.69 9.91 2.15
CA ASN A 789 19.72 9.62 1.10
C ASN A 789 18.32 9.46 1.67
N THR A 790 18.18 8.80 2.83
CA THR A 790 16.90 8.69 3.54
C THR A 790 16.35 10.08 3.87
N CYS A 791 17.19 10.97 4.41
CA CYS A 791 16.81 12.33 4.74
C CYS A 791 16.38 13.12 3.48
N MET A 792 17.16 13.04 2.41
CA MET A 792 16.92 13.78 1.18
C MET A 792 15.70 13.27 0.41
N ARG A 793 15.37 11.98 0.46
CA ARG A 793 14.14 11.46 -0.14
C ARG A 793 12.90 12.11 0.47
N SER A 794 12.84 12.23 1.80
CA SER A 794 11.72 12.88 2.49
C SER A 794 11.63 14.36 2.13
N VAL A 795 12.77 15.06 2.02
CA VAL A 795 12.82 16.46 1.57
C VAL A 795 12.32 16.59 0.12
N ASN A 796 12.86 15.78 -0.79
CA ASN A 796 12.51 15.78 -2.21
C ASN A 796 11.02 15.48 -2.41
N GLN A 797 10.44 14.59 -1.60
CA GLN A 797 9.01 14.29 -1.62
C GLN A 797 8.16 15.48 -1.20
N CYS A 798 8.55 16.24 -0.17
CA CYS A 798 7.82 17.45 0.23
C CYS A 798 7.93 18.55 -0.83
N VAL A 799 9.14 18.78 -1.32
CA VAL A 799 9.43 19.84 -2.29
C VAL A 799 8.80 19.57 -3.66
N GLY A 800 8.81 18.32 -4.12
CA GLY A 800 8.17 17.91 -5.37
C GLY A 800 6.65 18.10 -5.39
N ARG A 801 6.00 18.51 -4.29
CA ARG A 801 4.55 18.72 -4.28
C ARG A 801 4.09 20.07 -4.79
N ALA A 802 5.01 21.04 -4.87
CA ALA A 802 4.71 22.44 -5.17
C ALA A 802 4.39 22.70 -6.65
N ILE A 803 4.93 21.90 -7.57
CA ILE A 803 4.79 22.12 -9.01
C ILE A 803 4.01 20.96 -9.64
N ARG A 804 2.97 21.28 -10.43
CA ARG A 804 2.05 20.27 -10.98
C ARG A 804 1.84 20.29 -12.49
N HIS A 805 2.12 21.39 -13.16
CA HIS A 805 2.01 21.44 -14.61
C HIS A 805 3.01 22.43 -15.21
N LYS A 806 3.13 22.41 -16.54
CA LYS A 806 4.07 23.24 -17.30
C LYS A 806 4.00 24.73 -16.97
N ALA A 807 2.78 25.25 -16.77
CA ALA A 807 2.54 26.67 -16.46
C ALA A 807 2.66 27.02 -14.96
N ASP A 808 2.92 26.03 -14.10
CA ASP A 808 2.96 26.25 -12.66
C ASP A 808 4.30 26.87 -12.25
N TYR A 809 4.32 27.59 -11.13
CA TYR A 809 5.50 28.25 -10.60
C TYR A 809 5.48 28.30 -9.07
N ALA A 810 6.66 28.12 -8.48
CA ALA A 810 6.84 28.14 -7.03
C ALA A 810 8.27 28.55 -6.63
N ALA A 811 8.39 29.17 -5.46
CA ALA A 811 9.66 29.41 -4.79
C ALA A 811 9.90 28.33 -3.73
N ILE A 812 11.08 27.69 -3.76
CA ILE A 812 11.53 26.69 -2.79
C ILE A 812 12.69 27.29 -2.00
N LEU A 813 12.48 27.48 -0.70
CA LEU A 813 13.49 28.00 0.23
C LEU A 813 13.95 26.87 1.16
N MET A 814 15.25 26.56 1.17
CA MET A 814 15.83 25.50 2.00
C MET A 814 16.72 26.12 3.07
N LEU A 815 16.24 26.15 4.31
CA LEU A 815 16.90 26.83 5.44
C LEU A 815 17.77 25.84 6.21
N ASP A 816 19.06 25.79 5.89
CA ASP A 816 20.12 25.11 6.67
C ASP A 816 21.45 25.36 5.96
N ARG A 817 22.54 25.59 6.71
CA ARG A 817 23.89 25.69 6.12
C ARG A 817 24.28 24.45 5.31
N ARG A 818 23.76 23.27 5.66
CA ARG A 818 24.07 21.99 4.98
C ARG A 818 23.56 21.92 3.55
N TYR A 819 22.47 22.61 3.20
CA TYR A 819 22.00 22.73 1.82
C TYR A 819 22.99 23.48 0.92
N GLY A 820 23.92 24.25 1.50
CA GLY A 820 25.03 24.88 0.77
C GLY A 820 26.17 23.93 0.38
N THR A 821 26.18 22.69 0.89
CA THR A 821 27.27 21.75 0.63
C THR A 821 27.05 20.97 -0.68
N PRO A 822 28.10 20.75 -1.50
CA PRO A 822 27.98 20.00 -2.77
C PRO A 822 27.38 18.61 -2.60
N ARG A 823 27.65 17.96 -1.46
CA ARG A 823 27.19 16.60 -1.13
C ARG A 823 25.69 16.50 -0.92
N ILE A 824 25.05 17.53 -0.36
CA ILE A 824 23.59 17.58 -0.22
C ILE A 824 22.96 18.05 -1.53
N GLN A 825 23.57 19.01 -2.22
CA GLN A 825 23.08 19.51 -3.51
C GLN A 825 23.07 18.42 -4.60
N SER A 826 24.02 17.48 -4.59
CA SER A 826 24.05 16.36 -5.54
C SER A 826 22.90 15.35 -5.34
N LYS A 827 22.25 15.37 -4.16
CA LYS A 827 21.12 14.49 -3.81
C LYS A 827 19.76 15.13 -4.09
N LEU A 828 19.73 16.38 -4.55
CA LEU A 828 18.52 17.03 -5.04
C LEU A 828 18.20 16.52 -6.46
N PRO A 829 16.91 16.44 -6.83
CA PRO A 829 16.47 16.11 -8.18
C PRO A 829 17.11 17.03 -9.20
N GLY A 830 17.41 16.49 -10.39
CA GLY A 830 18.12 17.22 -11.44
C GLY A 830 17.46 18.55 -11.81
N TRP A 831 16.12 18.61 -11.82
CA TRP A 831 15.34 19.80 -12.15
C TRP A 831 15.37 20.89 -11.07
N ILE A 832 15.49 20.54 -9.79
CA ILE A 832 15.71 21.52 -8.70
C ILE A 832 17.14 22.03 -8.78
N ARG A 833 18.09 21.12 -9.01
CA ARG A 833 19.52 21.44 -9.11
C ARG A 833 19.82 22.41 -10.26
N SER A 834 19.13 22.29 -11.40
CA SER A 834 19.29 23.23 -12.53
C SER A 834 18.81 24.65 -12.24
N SER A 835 17.82 24.81 -11.36
CA SER A 835 17.30 26.12 -10.92
C SER A 835 17.87 26.57 -9.57
N LEU A 836 18.88 25.86 -9.05
CA LEU A 836 19.47 26.14 -7.75
C LEU A 836 20.37 27.38 -7.86
N VAL A 837 20.02 28.42 -7.11
CA VAL A 837 20.85 29.62 -7.03
C VAL A 837 21.95 29.43 -5.97
N LYS A 838 23.05 30.20 -6.09
CA LYS A 838 24.09 30.26 -5.05
C LYS A 838 23.47 30.57 -3.68
N THR A 839 24.06 29.97 -2.65
CA THR A 839 23.71 30.16 -1.24
C THR A 839 23.54 31.63 -0.92
N ALA A 840 22.43 31.98 -0.27
CA ALA A 840 22.05 33.36 0.02
C ALA A 840 21.72 33.55 1.50
N GLY A 841 21.91 34.78 2.00
CA GLY A 841 21.32 35.22 3.26
C GLY A 841 19.88 35.70 3.06
N VAL A 842 19.11 35.84 4.14
CA VAL A 842 17.70 36.29 4.08
C VAL A 842 17.53 37.57 3.24
N GLN A 843 18.38 38.59 3.46
CA GLN A 843 18.29 39.87 2.72
C GLN A 843 18.47 39.72 1.20
N GLU A 844 19.33 38.80 0.76
CA GLU A 844 19.53 38.54 -0.66
C GLU A 844 18.35 37.75 -1.27
N VAL A 845 17.65 36.96 -0.45
CA VAL A 845 16.48 36.20 -0.87
C VAL A 845 15.30 37.13 -1.14
N ASP A 846 15.12 38.19 -0.37
CA ASP A 846 14.01 39.14 -0.52
C ASP A 846 13.95 39.71 -1.93
N LYS A 847 15.06 40.28 -2.39
CA LYS A 847 15.17 40.83 -3.74
C LYS A 847 14.87 39.79 -4.81
N ARG A 848 15.33 38.55 -4.62
CA ARG A 848 15.07 37.45 -5.57
C ARG A 848 13.62 37.01 -5.58
N LEU A 849 12.95 37.02 -4.43
CA LEU A 849 11.52 36.72 -4.33
C LEU A 849 10.69 37.79 -5.05
N ASP A 850 10.99 39.07 -4.80
CA ASP A 850 10.35 40.18 -5.50
C ASP A 850 10.55 40.08 -7.01
N ASP A 851 11.79 39.92 -7.47
CA ASP A 851 12.11 39.78 -8.90
C ASP A 851 11.39 38.57 -9.53
N PHE A 852 11.24 37.47 -8.78
CA PHE A 852 10.60 36.24 -9.27
C PHE A 852 9.08 36.34 -9.37
N PHE A 853 8.41 36.92 -8.37
CA PHE A 853 6.95 37.04 -8.36
C PHE A 853 6.42 38.24 -9.14
N THR A 854 7.17 39.36 -9.22
CA THR A 854 6.76 40.51 -10.05
C THR A 854 6.89 40.25 -11.54
N ALA A 855 7.76 39.34 -11.96
CA ALA A 855 7.93 38.96 -13.36
C ALA A 855 6.79 38.07 -13.92
N ARG A 856 5.70 37.83 -13.17
CA ARG A 856 4.69 36.80 -13.46
C ARG A 856 3.25 37.27 -13.35
#